data_AF-A0AAU6KVZ0-F1
#
_entry.id   AF-A0AAU6KVZ0-F1
#
_cell.length_a   1.000
_cell.length_b   1.000
_cell.length_c   1.000
_cell.angle_alpha   90.00
_cell.angle_beta   90.00
_cell.angle_gamma   90.00
#
_symmetry.space_group_name_H-M   'P 1'
#
loop_
_entity.id
_entity.type
_entity.pdbx_description
1 polymer ?
#
loop_
_entity_poly.entity_id
_entity_poly.type
_entity_poly.pdbx_seq_one_letter_code
_entity_poly.pdbx_strand_id
1 'polypeptide(L)'
;MGQRDVQRRSRVQQCSRGREDRLADHVLADPALQHELGITALSDSFGAGTLAALTAHGGVPANETNKNIIKIAQCACYCKGYDGGGIDGDFDSTLGVSIAGLMSDAGLSGYNGSIQPKVFKALLTMDAYVLLAGGTEEVRSIQRWLNGRYINKSTFFVMPADGHCTRDVQTGLMKALQYEFGIPEGSATGNFGPATQQGLRDHPVSQGSSSVFVQLFSAACVFPGDYQTWAQLLVSTGDPDRPASACDTSRRISASRSKSLYDAGYRVIGRYLAEEPQYNTEKPIAPGELDAIFSGGLRVFPIWQYGARTLGDFKYTVGFQHGLLAHEKAVANGFNKGTVIYFAVDYDATDPEITSNIVPYFNGVQSGLASKGKRYIAGVYGSRNVCSRVTDEAYARFSFVSGMSWGFSGNLGFPMPSNWSFTQIKEFTFAAGGDSFPLDNDVLHPKTDPGVGADGVGGTESPTDAYLQYIDDLYACAVQYNKGNPSLRVMEFLRYPNYVDLYSGWQTLIGDVDRDWIDYATANGPKRVTTFKDPSYGTRYGVDHFGATANGYYLKGAGSGTGANRGDFAGWGGDLTTFYAEWRNNADEYASGYEFCTERLAKINVDSTFSFNDLIEDVDGYLVGMAVRDGARINEVIRALIGGYRPPQPLQGLLHQAARRQRRERGGHCAHHAHRRRRRRRPGRHPHGSHPQTRGRGHHASRLYARRQAQPVPQRIRRHHPAYCGERECQDARLHGQERTEEPVTGSTEGTMKPRRWAIAASISFVLMVLMYGYGASHMFSLDKEEECTVILHQRYDAKYAHAKEQFFPLTQKCNASYDMVPFFVNPSVVLLLGVTLACAGAAVTATVRRRRAVPLHAKSPRPPHPLENRS
;
A
#
# COMPACT_ATOMS: atom_id res chain seq x y z
N MET A 1 27.62 19.89 -48.90
CA MET A 1 27.31 19.76 -47.45
C MET A 1 25.84 19.38 -47.22
N GLY A 2 24.85 20.14 -47.70
CA GLY A 2 23.42 19.93 -47.33
C GLY A 2 22.79 18.54 -47.51
N GLN A 3 23.23 17.68 -48.43
CA GLN A 3 22.67 16.32 -48.55
C GLN A 3 23.04 15.37 -47.41
N ARG A 4 24.18 15.57 -46.72
CA ARG A 4 24.56 14.74 -45.57
C ARG A 4 23.71 15.10 -44.33
N ASP A 5 23.40 16.38 -44.13
CA ASP A 5 22.53 16.83 -43.03
C ASP A 5 21.09 16.32 -43.16
N VAL A 6 20.55 16.20 -44.37
CA VAL A 6 19.19 15.68 -44.60
C VAL A 6 19.11 14.17 -44.28
N GLN A 7 20.10 13.37 -44.69
CA GLN A 7 20.17 11.97 -44.28
C GLN A 7 20.44 11.79 -42.78
N ARG A 8 21.22 12.67 -42.15
CA ARG A 8 21.45 12.64 -40.70
C ARG A 8 20.15 12.95 -39.94
N ARG A 9 19.37 13.94 -40.40
CA ARG A 9 18.05 14.26 -39.85
C ARG A 9 17.03 13.13 -40.05
N SER A 10 16.99 12.47 -41.21
CA SER A 10 16.02 11.39 -41.45
C SER A 10 16.32 10.12 -40.63
N ARG A 11 17.59 9.79 -40.40
CA ARG A 11 17.99 8.66 -39.54
C ARG A 11 17.75 8.95 -38.06
N VAL A 12 18.08 10.17 -37.61
CA VAL A 12 17.72 10.63 -36.26
C VAL A 12 16.20 10.56 -36.08
N GLN A 13 15.38 10.93 -37.08
CA GLN A 13 13.92 10.81 -37.03
C GLN A 13 13.36 9.38 -36.88
N GLN A 14 14.14 8.33 -37.13
CA GLN A 14 13.71 6.95 -36.87
C GLN A 14 13.86 6.54 -35.40
N CYS A 15 14.75 7.16 -34.62
CA CYS A 15 14.87 6.97 -33.17
C CYS A 15 14.37 8.17 -32.34
N SER A 16 14.18 9.35 -32.94
CA SER A 16 13.76 10.58 -32.26
C SER A 16 12.24 10.76 -32.29
N ARG A 17 11.53 9.87 -31.61
CA ARG A 17 10.24 10.22 -30.99
C ARG A 17 10.50 10.77 -29.58
N GLY A 18 9.48 10.79 -28.72
CA GLY A 18 9.48 11.59 -27.48
C GLY A 18 10.59 11.24 -26.48
N ARG A 19 10.64 11.99 -25.38
CA ARG A 19 11.45 11.59 -24.21
C ARG A 19 10.92 10.27 -23.60
N GLU A 20 9.69 9.89 -23.94
CA GLU A 20 9.00 8.64 -23.59
C GLU A 20 9.47 7.45 -24.45
N ASP A 21 9.50 7.56 -25.79
CA ASP A 21 9.93 6.44 -26.67
C ASP A 21 11.40 6.02 -26.45
N ARG A 22 12.27 6.91 -25.96
CA ARG A 22 13.65 6.57 -25.59
C ARG A 22 13.77 5.60 -24.41
N LEU A 23 12.73 5.45 -23.58
CA LEU A 23 12.74 4.45 -22.50
C LEU A 23 12.45 3.03 -23.04
N ALA A 24 11.53 2.90 -23.99
CA ALA A 24 11.15 1.59 -24.57
C ALA A 24 12.32 0.92 -25.33
N ASP A 25 13.08 1.69 -26.12
CA ASP A 25 14.28 1.18 -26.82
C ASP A 25 15.39 0.73 -25.85
N HIS A 26 15.41 1.26 -24.62
CA HIS A 26 16.38 0.87 -23.59
C HIS A 26 15.95 -0.39 -22.80
N VAL A 27 14.65 -0.56 -22.49
CA VAL A 27 14.14 -1.75 -21.78
C VAL A 27 14.37 -3.03 -22.59
N LEU A 28 14.14 -3.00 -23.91
CA LEU A 28 14.33 -4.16 -24.78
C LEU A 28 15.80 -4.47 -25.12
N ALA A 29 16.73 -3.53 -24.90
CA ALA A 29 18.14 -3.70 -25.26
C ALA A 29 18.88 -4.72 -24.37
N ASP A 30 18.55 -4.76 -23.07
CA ASP A 30 19.16 -5.70 -22.13
C ASP A 30 18.76 -7.17 -22.40
N PRO A 31 17.47 -7.53 -22.58
CA PRO A 31 17.05 -8.85 -23.03
C PRO A 31 17.58 -9.24 -24.41
N ALA A 32 17.62 -8.30 -25.36
CA ALA A 32 18.16 -8.55 -26.69
C ALA A 32 19.65 -8.92 -26.65
N LEU A 33 20.47 -8.18 -25.90
CA LEU A 33 21.87 -8.51 -25.69
C LEU A 33 22.03 -9.87 -25.01
N GLN A 34 21.21 -10.17 -24.00
CA GLN A 34 21.25 -11.46 -23.29
C GLN A 34 20.94 -12.64 -24.23
N HIS A 35 19.97 -12.48 -25.14
CA HIS A 35 19.64 -13.50 -26.14
C HIS A 35 20.82 -13.76 -27.08
N GLU A 36 21.44 -12.69 -27.60
CA GLU A 36 22.60 -12.78 -28.51
C GLU A 36 23.86 -13.33 -27.81
N LEU A 37 23.95 -13.21 -26.48
CA LEU A 37 24.97 -13.85 -25.64
C LEU A 37 24.64 -15.29 -25.22
N GLY A 38 23.51 -15.85 -25.70
CA GLY A 38 23.10 -17.24 -25.42
C GLY A 38 22.51 -17.47 -24.02
N ILE A 39 22.10 -16.42 -23.30
CA ILE A 39 21.37 -16.55 -22.04
C ILE A 39 19.94 -17.00 -22.34
N THR A 40 19.47 -18.04 -21.66
CA THR A 40 18.16 -18.66 -21.91
C THR A 40 17.04 -18.15 -20.99
N ALA A 41 17.39 -17.64 -19.82
CA ALA A 41 16.49 -16.93 -18.91
C ALA A 41 16.85 -15.43 -18.95
N LEU A 42 16.17 -14.70 -19.84
CA LEU A 42 16.38 -13.26 -20.04
C LEU A 42 15.79 -12.47 -18.87
N SER A 43 16.30 -11.24 -18.67
CA SER A 43 15.76 -10.28 -17.72
C SER A 43 15.94 -8.85 -18.23
N ASP A 44 15.07 -7.93 -17.80
CA ASP A 44 15.05 -6.54 -18.27
C ASP A 44 16.11 -5.66 -17.57
N SER A 45 17.23 -6.27 -17.18
CA SER A 45 18.31 -5.59 -16.49
C SER A 45 19.68 -6.18 -16.81
N PHE A 46 20.68 -5.31 -16.94
CA PHE A 46 22.08 -5.69 -17.03
C PHE A 46 22.61 -6.16 -15.66
N GLY A 47 22.20 -7.35 -15.25
CA GLY A 47 22.61 -8.02 -14.01
C GLY A 47 24.03 -8.62 -14.05
N ALA A 48 24.39 -9.31 -12.99
CA ALA A 48 25.68 -10.01 -12.88
C ALA A 48 25.83 -11.14 -13.92
N GLY A 49 24.73 -11.82 -14.29
CA GLY A 49 24.71 -12.84 -15.34
C GLY A 49 25.08 -12.28 -16.72
N THR A 50 24.43 -11.19 -17.14
CA THR A 50 24.71 -10.47 -18.39
C THR A 50 26.16 -9.98 -18.44
N LEU A 51 26.67 -9.45 -17.32
CA LEU A 51 28.07 -9.03 -17.21
C LEU A 51 29.05 -10.20 -17.34
N ALA A 52 28.76 -11.34 -16.70
CA ALA A 52 29.59 -12.53 -16.79
C ALA A 52 29.60 -13.11 -18.22
N ALA A 53 28.45 -13.19 -18.88
CA ALA A 53 28.33 -13.66 -20.26
C ALA A 53 29.08 -12.75 -21.24
N LEU A 54 28.89 -11.42 -21.16
CA LEU A 54 29.61 -10.48 -22.03
C LEU A 54 31.12 -10.45 -21.74
N THR A 55 31.53 -10.72 -20.49
CA THR A 55 32.95 -10.88 -20.13
C THR A 55 33.54 -12.16 -20.72
N ALA A 56 32.81 -13.28 -20.67
CA ALA A 56 33.21 -14.55 -21.29
C ALA A 56 33.26 -14.45 -22.84
N HIS A 57 32.41 -13.62 -23.43
CA HIS A 57 32.41 -13.27 -24.86
C HIS A 57 33.59 -12.35 -25.25
N GLY A 58 34.22 -11.67 -24.29
CA GLY A 58 35.40 -10.82 -24.50
C GLY A 58 35.10 -9.33 -24.74
N GLY A 59 33.89 -8.86 -24.37
CA GLY A 59 33.40 -7.55 -24.80
C GLY A 59 33.01 -7.55 -26.28
N VAL A 60 32.89 -6.37 -26.90
CA VAL A 60 32.47 -6.25 -28.32
C VAL A 60 33.61 -5.63 -29.14
N PRO A 61 34.50 -6.44 -29.74
CA PRO A 61 35.63 -5.95 -30.51
C PRO A 61 35.21 -5.48 -31.91
N ALA A 62 36.07 -4.70 -32.58
CA ALA A 62 35.84 -4.24 -33.95
C ALA A 62 35.71 -5.37 -35.01
N ASN A 63 36.10 -6.60 -34.67
CA ASN A 63 35.90 -7.80 -35.49
C ASN A 63 34.77 -8.70 -34.98
N GLU A 64 33.84 -8.17 -34.16
CA GLU A 64 32.64 -8.87 -33.75
C GLU A 64 31.89 -9.42 -34.98
N THR A 65 31.48 -10.69 -34.89
CA THR A 65 30.78 -11.39 -35.97
C THR A 65 29.27 -11.40 -35.78
N ASN A 66 28.80 -11.24 -34.53
CA ASN A 66 27.40 -11.04 -34.23
C ASN A 66 26.97 -9.59 -34.54
N LYS A 67 26.46 -9.40 -35.77
CA LYS A 67 25.91 -8.14 -36.25
C LYS A 67 24.78 -7.57 -35.38
N ASN A 68 24.05 -8.39 -34.64
CA ASN A 68 22.95 -7.91 -33.79
C ASN A 68 23.50 -7.25 -32.51
N ILE A 69 24.56 -7.78 -31.91
CA ILE A 69 25.27 -7.13 -30.80
C ILE A 69 25.82 -5.76 -31.23
N ILE A 70 26.38 -5.67 -32.44
CA ILE A 70 26.84 -4.39 -33.01
C ILE A 70 25.65 -3.43 -33.18
N LYS A 71 24.52 -3.85 -33.75
CA LYS A 71 23.32 -3.01 -33.89
C LYS A 71 22.80 -2.49 -32.56
N ILE A 72 22.79 -3.32 -31.51
CA ILE A 72 22.41 -2.90 -30.15
C ILE A 72 23.31 -1.75 -29.68
N ALA A 73 24.63 -1.85 -29.89
CA ALA A 73 25.56 -0.76 -29.57
C ALA A 73 25.33 0.49 -30.44
N GLN A 74 25.07 0.33 -31.73
CA GLN A 74 24.78 1.45 -32.66
C GLN A 74 23.50 2.20 -32.24
N CYS A 75 22.41 1.48 -31.93
CA CYS A 75 21.17 2.06 -31.43
C CYS A 75 21.37 2.76 -30.08
N ALA A 76 22.03 2.11 -29.12
CA ALA A 76 22.23 2.65 -27.79
C ALA A 76 23.13 3.91 -27.79
N CYS A 77 24.11 4.01 -28.70
CA CYS A 77 24.83 5.26 -28.98
C CYS A 77 23.85 6.41 -29.29
N TYR A 78 22.89 6.20 -30.20
CA TYR A 78 21.91 7.23 -30.56
C TYR A 78 21.00 7.60 -29.39
N CYS A 79 20.55 6.64 -28.58
CA CYS A 79 19.74 6.91 -27.39
C CYS A 79 20.49 7.76 -26.35
N LYS A 80 21.80 7.49 -26.16
CA LYS A 80 22.74 8.27 -25.35
C LYS A 80 23.16 9.62 -25.97
N GLY A 81 22.84 9.89 -27.23
CA GLY A 81 23.17 11.13 -27.93
C GLY A 81 24.50 11.14 -28.71
N TYR A 82 25.16 9.98 -28.87
CA TYR A 82 26.34 9.79 -29.70
C TYR A 82 25.95 9.29 -31.10
N ASP A 83 26.84 9.44 -32.10
CA ASP A 83 26.54 9.01 -33.48
C ASP A 83 26.82 7.51 -33.64
N GLY A 84 25.77 6.69 -33.67
CA GLY A 84 25.90 5.24 -33.82
C GLY A 84 26.34 4.76 -35.21
N GLY A 85 26.51 5.64 -36.20
CA GLY A 85 26.81 5.23 -37.57
C GLY A 85 25.58 4.66 -38.30
N GLY A 86 25.78 3.77 -39.27
CA GLY A 86 24.68 3.02 -39.88
C GLY A 86 24.17 1.94 -38.92
N ILE A 87 22.85 1.75 -38.79
CA ILE A 87 22.30 0.63 -37.99
C ILE A 87 22.28 -0.64 -38.86
N ASP A 88 23.48 -1.05 -39.30
CA ASP A 88 23.74 -2.13 -40.24
C ASP A 88 24.38 -3.36 -39.57
N GLY A 89 24.95 -3.17 -38.38
CA GLY A 89 25.71 -4.19 -37.67
C GLY A 89 27.15 -4.35 -38.17
N ASP A 90 27.73 -3.32 -38.80
CA ASP A 90 29.16 -3.26 -39.11
C ASP A 90 29.87 -2.31 -38.12
N PHE A 91 30.94 -2.77 -37.47
CA PHE A 91 31.69 -1.96 -36.51
C PHE A 91 32.58 -0.93 -37.25
N ASP A 92 31.96 0.18 -37.65
CA ASP A 92 32.62 1.23 -38.42
C ASP A 92 33.44 2.21 -37.56
N SER A 93 34.16 3.12 -38.22
CA SER A 93 34.92 4.17 -37.53
C SER A 93 34.03 5.15 -36.76
N THR A 94 32.77 5.30 -37.15
CA THR A 94 31.81 6.22 -36.50
C THR A 94 31.45 5.71 -35.12
N LEU A 95 31.06 4.42 -35.02
CA LEU A 95 30.80 3.74 -33.77
C LEU A 95 32.04 3.75 -32.87
N GLY A 96 33.23 3.46 -33.41
CA GLY A 96 34.48 3.50 -32.66
C GLY A 96 34.80 4.89 -32.06
N VAL A 97 34.60 5.96 -32.83
CA VAL A 97 34.75 7.35 -32.36
C VAL A 97 33.71 7.70 -31.30
N SER A 98 32.46 7.27 -31.46
CA SER A 98 31.39 7.52 -30.49
C SER A 98 31.60 6.81 -29.16
N ILE A 99 32.07 5.55 -29.16
CA ILE A 99 32.43 4.83 -27.94
C ILE A 99 33.63 5.49 -27.24
N ALA A 100 34.65 5.90 -28.01
CA ALA A 100 35.80 6.64 -27.46
C ALA A 100 35.38 7.99 -26.85
N GLY A 101 34.42 8.68 -27.49
CA GLY A 101 33.80 9.91 -26.98
C GLY A 101 33.09 9.68 -25.64
N LEU A 102 32.17 8.72 -25.59
CA LEU A 102 31.44 8.35 -24.36
C LEU A 102 32.40 7.97 -23.23
N MET A 103 33.42 7.17 -23.51
CA MET A 103 34.46 6.83 -22.53
C MET A 103 35.16 8.09 -22.00
N SER A 104 35.57 9.00 -22.88
CA SER A 104 36.23 10.26 -22.47
C SER A 104 35.32 11.16 -21.63
N ASP A 105 34.06 11.31 -22.03
CA ASP A 105 33.05 12.07 -21.30
C ASP A 105 32.75 11.47 -19.93
N ALA A 106 32.68 10.15 -19.83
CA ALA A 106 32.55 9.42 -18.55
C ALA A 106 33.81 9.44 -17.66
N GLY A 107 34.95 9.96 -18.15
CA GLY A 107 36.23 10.01 -17.42
C GLY A 107 37.09 8.75 -17.54
N LEU A 108 36.75 7.86 -18.47
CA LEU A 108 37.51 6.64 -18.78
C LEU A 108 38.56 6.91 -19.86
N SER A 109 39.62 6.09 -19.88
CA SER A 109 40.70 6.17 -20.87
C SER A 109 40.98 4.80 -21.48
N GLY A 110 41.79 4.75 -22.54
CA GLY A 110 42.27 3.49 -23.11
C GLY A 110 41.27 2.73 -23.98
N TYR A 111 40.42 3.41 -24.76
CA TYR A 111 39.66 2.75 -25.83
C TYR A 111 40.63 2.03 -26.78
N ASN A 112 40.46 0.71 -26.92
CA ASN A 112 41.41 -0.20 -27.56
C ASN A 112 40.83 -0.87 -28.83
N GLY A 113 39.75 -0.32 -29.40
CA GLY A 113 39.02 -0.96 -30.50
C GLY A 113 38.00 -2.02 -30.05
N SER A 114 37.67 -2.10 -28.75
CA SER A 114 36.62 -2.97 -28.21
C SER A 114 35.78 -2.27 -27.13
N ILE A 115 34.47 -2.51 -27.16
CA ILE A 115 33.53 -2.03 -26.13
C ILE A 115 33.64 -2.98 -24.94
N GLN A 116 34.22 -2.48 -23.85
CA GLN A 116 34.41 -3.27 -22.62
C GLN A 116 33.07 -3.55 -21.92
N PRO A 117 32.88 -4.69 -21.23
CA PRO A 117 31.56 -5.09 -20.72
C PRO A 117 30.87 -4.05 -19.83
N LYS A 118 31.63 -3.34 -18.98
CA LYS A 118 31.09 -2.25 -18.14
C LYS A 118 30.76 -0.97 -18.93
N VAL A 119 31.46 -0.71 -20.04
CA VAL A 119 31.14 0.38 -20.96
C VAL A 119 29.91 0.03 -21.79
N PHE A 120 29.72 -1.24 -22.16
CA PHE A 120 28.49 -1.71 -22.80
C PHE A 120 27.29 -1.58 -21.86
N LYS A 121 27.43 -1.99 -20.58
CA LYS A 121 26.41 -1.71 -19.56
C LYS A 121 26.11 -0.22 -19.45
N ALA A 122 27.14 0.63 -19.37
CA ALA A 122 27.02 2.08 -19.30
C ALA A 122 26.29 2.69 -20.51
N LEU A 123 26.42 2.07 -21.68
CA LEU A 123 25.74 2.44 -22.93
C LEU A 123 24.24 2.10 -22.88
N LEU A 124 23.84 1.05 -22.15
CA LEU A 124 22.45 0.59 -22.04
C LEU A 124 21.65 1.21 -20.88
N THR A 125 22.25 2.00 -19.97
CA THR A 125 21.49 2.74 -18.93
C THR A 125 20.86 4.04 -19.48
N MET A 126 20.09 4.77 -18.66
CA MET A 126 19.64 6.14 -18.97
C MET A 126 20.63 7.25 -18.57
N ASP A 127 21.80 6.89 -18.00
CA ASP A 127 22.78 7.85 -17.46
C ASP A 127 23.36 8.80 -18.52
N ALA A 128 23.51 10.08 -18.17
CA ALA A 128 24.22 11.06 -19.00
C ALA A 128 25.70 11.15 -18.61
N TYR A 129 26.58 11.31 -19.60
CA TYR A 129 28.03 11.48 -19.40
C TYR A 129 28.53 12.88 -19.79
N VAL A 130 27.60 13.75 -20.21
CA VAL A 130 27.82 15.17 -20.54
C VAL A 130 27.12 16.05 -19.50
N LEU A 131 27.69 17.23 -19.20
CA LEU A 131 27.13 18.17 -18.25
C LEU A 131 25.68 18.53 -18.60
N LEU A 132 24.75 18.30 -17.67
CA LEU A 132 23.34 18.63 -17.83
C LEU A 132 22.99 19.96 -17.16
N ALA A 133 21.88 20.57 -17.60
CA ALA A 133 21.36 21.79 -16.99
C ALA A 133 21.12 21.60 -15.48
N GLY A 134 21.58 22.57 -14.68
CA GLY A 134 21.54 22.51 -13.21
C GLY A 134 22.68 21.71 -12.57
N GLY A 135 23.49 20.99 -13.33
CA GLY A 135 24.71 20.35 -12.85
C GLY A 135 25.90 21.32 -12.82
N THR A 136 26.99 20.95 -12.14
CA THR A 136 28.24 21.73 -12.07
C THR A 136 29.42 20.96 -12.67
N GLU A 137 30.38 21.66 -13.27
CA GLU A 137 31.59 21.00 -13.81
C GLU A 137 32.50 20.51 -12.68
N GLU A 138 32.43 21.11 -11.50
CA GLU A 138 33.10 20.65 -10.28
C GLU A 138 32.62 19.25 -9.89
N VAL A 139 31.30 19.03 -9.76
CA VAL A 139 30.73 17.69 -9.50
C VAL A 139 31.05 16.73 -10.65
N ARG A 140 30.99 17.20 -11.90
CA ARG A 140 31.34 16.39 -13.07
C ARG A 140 32.80 15.93 -13.07
N SER A 141 33.73 16.79 -12.64
CA SER A 141 35.14 16.45 -12.53
C SER A 141 35.37 15.32 -11.52
N ILE A 142 34.61 15.31 -10.42
CA ILE A 142 34.65 14.28 -9.39
C ILE A 142 34.03 12.97 -9.90
N GLN A 143 32.87 13.03 -10.56
CA GLN A 143 32.23 11.87 -11.20
C GLN A 143 33.20 11.16 -12.16
N ARG A 144 33.84 11.93 -13.05
CA ARG A 144 34.83 11.45 -14.03
C ARG A 144 36.06 10.86 -13.35
N TRP A 145 36.56 11.48 -12.28
CA TRP A 145 37.68 10.98 -11.50
C TRP A 145 37.36 9.67 -10.77
N LEU A 146 36.18 9.56 -10.14
CA LEU A 146 35.72 8.32 -9.49
C LEU A 146 35.59 7.18 -10.52
N ASN A 147 34.98 7.45 -11.66
CA ASN A 147 34.88 6.49 -12.77
C ASN A 147 36.28 6.02 -13.22
N GLY A 148 37.16 6.94 -13.62
CA GLY A 148 38.50 6.61 -14.12
C GLY A 148 39.36 5.87 -13.10
N ARG A 149 39.23 6.17 -11.80
CA ARG A 149 40.01 5.53 -10.72
C ARG A 149 39.51 4.13 -10.36
N TYR A 150 38.20 3.92 -10.27
CA TYR A 150 37.63 2.70 -9.68
C TYR A 150 36.98 1.73 -10.67
N ILE A 151 36.91 2.03 -11.98
CA ILE A 151 36.26 1.14 -12.97
C ILE A 151 36.76 -0.32 -12.97
N ASN A 152 38.02 -0.54 -12.58
CA ASN A 152 38.62 -1.88 -12.49
C ASN A 152 38.18 -2.69 -11.26
N LYS A 153 37.51 -2.07 -10.29
CA LYS A 153 36.93 -2.75 -9.11
C LYS A 153 35.69 -3.54 -9.52
N SER A 154 35.63 -4.82 -9.20
CA SER A 154 34.58 -5.77 -9.63
C SER A 154 33.16 -5.24 -9.39
N THR A 155 32.91 -4.65 -8.21
CA THR A 155 31.60 -4.12 -7.78
C THR A 155 31.36 -2.63 -8.07
N PHE A 156 32.25 -1.98 -8.82
CA PHE A 156 32.11 -0.59 -9.28
C PHE A 156 31.74 -0.54 -10.76
N PHE A 157 30.81 0.34 -11.13
CA PHE A 157 30.31 0.51 -12.49
C PHE A 157 30.47 1.96 -12.94
N VAL A 158 30.38 2.24 -14.24
CA VAL A 158 30.43 3.61 -14.76
C VAL A 158 29.20 4.36 -14.24
N MET A 159 29.43 5.43 -13.49
CA MET A 159 28.39 6.34 -13.00
C MET A 159 28.14 7.47 -13.99
N PRO A 160 26.97 8.15 -13.95
CA PRO A 160 26.75 9.38 -14.70
C PRO A 160 27.88 10.41 -14.47
N ALA A 161 28.18 11.17 -15.51
CA ALA A 161 29.12 12.29 -15.52
C ALA A 161 28.40 13.57 -15.99
N ASP A 162 27.27 13.85 -15.34
CA ASP A 162 26.27 14.86 -15.70
C ASP A 162 26.32 16.15 -14.86
N GLY A 163 27.20 16.20 -13.85
CA GLY A 163 27.33 17.32 -12.92
C GLY A 163 26.32 17.33 -11.76
N HIS A 164 25.49 16.29 -11.60
CA HIS A 164 24.52 16.16 -10.51
C HIS A 164 24.98 15.16 -9.45
N CYS A 165 24.86 15.50 -8.16
CA CYS A 165 25.14 14.55 -7.09
C CYS A 165 23.93 13.64 -6.86
N THR A 166 23.83 12.58 -7.66
CA THR A 166 22.77 11.56 -7.54
C THR A 166 23.10 10.53 -6.45
N ARG A 167 22.15 9.64 -6.17
CA ARG A 167 22.36 8.51 -5.24
C ARG A 167 23.55 7.64 -5.67
N ASP A 168 23.70 7.39 -6.96
CA ASP A 168 24.79 6.55 -7.49
C ASP A 168 26.16 7.19 -7.26
N VAL A 169 26.27 8.51 -7.38
CA VAL A 169 27.48 9.26 -7.05
C VAL A 169 27.85 9.12 -5.57
N GLN A 170 26.86 9.19 -4.67
CA GLN A 170 27.07 9.00 -3.23
C GLN A 170 27.46 7.55 -2.89
N THR A 171 26.79 6.56 -3.49
CA THR A 171 27.15 5.14 -3.36
C THR A 171 28.55 4.86 -3.92
N GLY A 172 28.94 5.50 -5.02
CA GLY A 172 30.27 5.43 -5.61
C GLY A 172 31.36 6.02 -4.72
N LEU A 173 31.12 7.20 -4.13
CA LEU A 173 32.01 7.81 -3.13
C LEU A 173 32.19 6.90 -1.90
N MET A 174 31.10 6.31 -1.42
CA MET A 174 31.16 5.39 -0.27
C MET A 174 31.90 4.09 -0.60
N LYS A 175 31.67 3.52 -1.80
CA LYS A 175 32.46 2.37 -2.29
C LYS A 175 33.94 2.71 -2.46
N ALA A 176 34.26 3.89 -2.98
CA ALA A 176 35.63 4.38 -3.09
C ALA A 176 36.34 4.41 -1.74
N LEU A 177 35.72 5.01 -0.70
CA LEU A 177 36.22 4.97 0.67
C LEU A 177 36.44 3.54 1.16
N GLN A 178 35.45 2.65 0.97
CA GLN A 178 35.54 1.24 1.37
C GLN A 178 36.70 0.50 0.69
N TYR A 179 36.93 0.74 -0.61
CA TYR A 179 38.05 0.15 -1.34
C TYR A 179 39.41 0.67 -0.84
N GLU A 180 39.55 1.97 -0.55
CA GLU A 180 40.81 2.54 -0.02
C GLU A 180 41.09 2.08 1.42
N PHE A 181 40.06 1.77 2.22
CA PHE A 181 40.21 1.10 3.53
C PHE A 181 40.57 -0.39 3.42
N GLY A 182 40.67 -0.95 2.20
CA GLY A 182 40.96 -2.36 1.99
C GLY A 182 39.79 -3.31 2.29
N ILE A 183 38.56 -2.81 2.37
CA ILE A 183 37.37 -3.66 2.53
C ILE A 183 37.21 -4.52 1.25
N PRO A 184 37.02 -5.85 1.36
CA PRO A 184 36.85 -6.73 0.21
C PRO A 184 35.74 -6.26 -0.73
N GLU A 185 35.94 -6.39 -2.04
CA GLU A 185 35.07 -5.74 -3.03
C GLU A 185 33.62 -6.23 -3.01
N GLY A 186 33.38 -7.50 -2.64
CA GLY A 186 32.03 -8.04 -2.41
C GLY A 186 31.36 -7.55 -1.12
N SER A 187 32.12 -6.99 -0.18
CA SER A 187 31.64 -6.38 1.07
C SER A 187 31.59 -4.84 0.99
N ALA A 188 32.12 -4.24 -0.07
CA ALA A 188 32.02 -2.81 -0.36
C ALA A 188 30.63 -2.48 -0.91
N THR A 189 29.63 -2.46 -0.03
CA THR A 189 28.22 -2.25 -0.37
C THR A 189 27.88 -0.82 -0.80
N GLY A 190 28.72 0.16 -0.46
CA GLY A 190 28.40 1.59 -0.58
C GLY A 190 27.47 2.12 0.52
N ASN A 191 27.20 1.34 1.57
CA ASN A 191 26.48 1.78 2.77
C ASN A 191 27.47 2.11 3.91
N PHE A 192 27.18 3.14 4.70
CA PHE A 192 27.99 3.50 5.86
C PHE A 192 27.72 2.56 7.05
N GLY A 193 28.67 1.68 7.37
CA GLY A 193 28.54 0.67 8.43
C GLY A 193 29.77 0.58 9.36
N PRO A 194 29.79 -0.37 10.31
CA PRO A 194 30.86 -0.48 11.31
C PRO A 194 32.28 -0.59 10.72
N ALA A 195 32.45 -1.31 9.62
CA ALA A 195 33.74 -1.41 8.92
C ALA A 195 34.18 -0.06 8.31
N THR A 196 33.26 0.72 7.75
CA THR A 196 33.53 2.07 7.22
C THR A 196 33.86 3.06 8.35
N GLN A 197 33.13 3.00 9.46
CA GLN A 197 33.41 3.79 10.65
C GLN A 197 34.81 3.49 11.22
N GLN A 198 35.22 2.21 11.21
CA GLN A 198 36.54 1.80 11.65
C GLN A 198 37.62 2.29 10.67
N GLY A 199 37.45 2.08 9.36
CA GLY A 199 38.36 2.58 8.34
C GLY A 199 38.59 4.09 8.43
N LEU A 200 37.55 4.88 8.70
CA LEU A 200 37.68 6.33 8.93
C LEU A 200 38.48 6.70 10.19
N ARG A 201 38.36 5.93 11.27
CA ARG A 201 39.17 6.12 12.49
C ARG A 201 40.64 5.78 12.26
N ASP A 202 40.91 4.78 11.43
CA ASP A 202 42.27 4.30 11.15
C ASP A 202 43.01 5.14 10.09
N HIS A 203 42.30 5.98 9.33
CA HIS A 203 42.85 6.83 8.27
C HIS A 203 42.53 8.33 8.45
N PRO A 204 42.96 8.96 9.56
CA PRO A 204 42.74 10.40 9.77
C PRO A 204 43.53 11.24 8.76
N VAL A 205 42.89 12.29 8.25
CA VAL A 205 43.55 13.33 7.42
C VAL A 205 43.74 14.62 8.23
N SER A 206 44.84 15.31 7.99
CA SER A 206 45.23 16.54 8.69
C SER A 206 45.75 17.61 7.72
N GLN A 207 45.86 18.86 8.19
CA GLN A 207 46.41 19.95 7.39
C GLN A 207 47.83 19.60 6.87
N GLY A 208 48.03 19.69 5.55
CA GLY A 208 49.26 19.28 4.88
C GLY A 208 49.26 17.85 4.33
N SER A 209 48.21 17.06 4.57
CA SER A 209 48.02 15.75 3.94
C SER A 209 47.76 15.87 2.43
N SER A 210 48.20 14.89 1.64
CA SER A 210 48.04 14.86 0.16
C SER A 210 47.61 13.50 -0.40
N SER A 211 47.03 12.63 0.43
CA SER A 211 46.62 11.27 0.05
C SER A 211 45.28 11.23 -0.71
N VAL A 212 44.91 10.05 -1.22
CA VAL A 212 43.58 9.81 -1.83
C VAL A 212 42.43 10.12 -0.87
N PHE A 213 42.61 9.93 0.44
CA PHE A 213 41.60 10.30 1.44
C PHE A 213 41.32 11.80 1.47
N VAL A 214 42.33 12.64 1.17
CA VAL A 214 42.13 14.09 1.02
C VAL A 214 41.32 14.42 -0.24
N GLN A 215 41.53 13.66 -1.33
CA GLN A 215 40.75 13.82 -2.56
C GLN A 215 39.28 13.38 -2.36
N LEU A 216 39.06 12.23 -1.70
CA LEU A 216 37.72 11.73 -1.35
C LEU A 216 36.99 12.65 -0.35
N PHE A 217 37.70 13.20 0.64
CA PHE A 217 37.13 14.19 1.57
C PHE A 217 36.77 15.50 0.83
N SER A 218 37.65 16.00 -0.04
CA SER A 218 37.38 17.19 -0.85
C SER A 218 36.19 16.98 -1.78
N ALA A 219 36.07 15.81 -2.39
CA ALA A 219 34.91 15.41 -3.19
C ALA A 219 33.61 15.43 -2.37
N ALA A 220 33.63 14.86 -1.17
CA ALA A 220 32.49 14.86 -0.24
C ALA A 220 32.05 16.29 0.16
N CYS A 221 32.99 17.23 0.27
CA CYS A 221 32.70 18.64 0.58
C CYS A 221 32.14 19.44 -0.62
N VAL A 222 32.37 19.00 -1.86
CA VAL A 222 31.82 19.64 -3.08
C VAL A 222 30.39 19.15 -3.36
N PHE A 223 30.07 17.92 -2.96
CA PHE A 223 28.71 17.39 -3.04
C PHE A 223 27.76 18.18 -2.11
N PRO A 224 26.46 18.30 -2.46
CA PRO A 224 25.46 19.01 -1.67
C PRO A 224 25.17 18.29 -0.35
N GLY A 225 26.03 18.54 0.64
CA GLY A 225 25.62 18.68 2.02
C GLY A 225 25.56 20.17 2.32
N ASP A 226 24.38 20.76 2.28
CA ASP A 226 24.18 22.11 2.79
C ASP A 226 24.31 22.11 4.33
N TYR A 227 24.30 23.31 4.93
CA TYR A 227 24.38 23.44 6.39
C TYR A 227 23.31 22.60 7.10
N GLN A 228 22.09 22.53 6.55
CA GLN A 228 20.99 21.77 7.13
C GLN A 228 21.29 20.26 7.14
N THR A 229 21.76 19.72 6.02
CA THR A 229 22.11 18.31 5.85
C THR A 229 23.23 17.89 6.80
N TRP A 230 24.31 18.68 6.89
CA TRP A 230 25.40 18.40 7.84
C TRP A 230 24.96 18.55 9.28
N ALA A 231 24.18 19.58 9.60
CA ALA A 231 23.71 19.78 10.97
C ALA A 231 22.85 18.59 11.42
N GLN A 232 21.91 18.09 10.60
CA GLN A 232 21.07 16.93 10.93
C GLN A 232 21.86 15.65 11.20
N LEU A 233 23.05 15.51 10.59
CA LEU A 233 23.96 14.39 10.83
C LEU A 233 24.76 14.56 12.13
N LEU A 234 25.19 15.79 12.44
CA LEU A 234 26.16 16.07 13.51
C LEU A 234 25.55 16.43 14.87
N VAL A 235 24.33 17.00 14.90
CA VAL A 235 23.67 17.45 16.15
C VAL A 235 22.20 16.99 16.13
N SER A 236 21.61 16.68 17.29
CA SER A 236 20.25 16.12 17.32
C SER A 236 19.13 17.09 16.88
N THR A 237 19.36 18.40 17.01
CA THR A 237 18.56 19.49 16.41
C THR A 237 18.64 19.50 14.88
N GLY A 238 19.80 19.10 14.36
CA GLY A 238 20.47 19.74 13.24
C GLY A 238 20.31 21.24 13.20
N ASP A 239 19.98 21.82 12.04
CA ASP A 239 19.69 23.24 11.92
C ASP A 239 18.43 23.59 12.75
N PRO A 240 18.56 24.39 13.84
CA PRO A 240 17.42 24.77 14.68
C PRO A 240 16.52 25.84 14.03
N ASP A 241 17.01 26.52 12.99
CA ASP A 241 16.29 27.57 12.26
C ASP A 241 15.66 27.06 10.95
N ARG A 242 15.75 25.76 10.66
CA ARG A 242 15.11 25.17 9.49
C ARG A 242 13.58 25.31 9.55
N PRO A 243 12.90 25.46 8.39
CA PRO A 243 11.45 25.49 8.33
C PRO A 243 10.81 24.24 8.96
N ALA A 244 9.78 24.47 9.76
CA ALA A 244 9.02 23.47 10.48
C ALA A 244 7.53 23.67 10.23
N SER A 245 6.74 22.60 10.33
CA SER A 245 5.29 22.62 10.11
C SER A 245 4.49 22.10 11.30
N ALA A 246 5.16 21.76 12.40
CA ALA A 246 4.55 21.50 13.69
C ALA A 246 5.24 22.32 14.78
N CYS A 247 4.62 22.38 15.96
CA CYS A 247 5.14 23.06 17.14
C CYS A 247 4.45 22.52 18.40
N ASP A 248 4.99 22.72 19.59
CA ASP A 248 4.27 22.49 20.85
C ASP A 248 4.39 23.67 21.82
N THR A 249 3.49 23.74 22.81
CA THR A 249 3.61 24.74 23.88
C THR A 249 2.81 24.36 25.11
N SER A 250 3.30 24.81 26.27
CA SER A 250 2.60 24.82 27.56
C SER A 250 1.58 25.95 27.72
N ARG A 251 1.26 26.68 26.64
CA ARG A 251 0.36 27.84 26.65
C ARG A 251 -0.94 27.56 25.92
N ARG A 252 -2.04 28.12 26.45
CA ARG A 252 -3.36 28.00 25.84
C ARG A 252 -3.41 28.66 24.46
N ILE A 253 -4.00 27.97 23.50
CA ILE A 253 -4.22 28.47 22.14
C ILE A 253 -5.61 29.11 22.03
N SER A 254 -5.63 30.39 21.70
CA SER A 254 -6.82 31.13 21.27
C SER A 254 -6.99 31.03 19.75
N ALA A 255 -8.15 31.44 19.21
CA ALA A 255 -8.35 31.49 17.77
C ALA A 255 -7.36 32.44 17.07
N SER A 256 -6.96 33.54 17.72
CA SER A 256 -5.93 34.45 17.21
C SER A 256 -4.54 33.83 17.22
N ARG A 257 -4.16 33.09 18.27
CA ARG A 257 -2.89 32.32 18.31
C ARG A 257 -2.88 31.25 17.23
N SER A 258 -3.96 30.47 17.11
CA SER A 258 -4.09 29.41 16.09
C SER A 258 -3.93 29.96 14.67
N LYS A 259 -4.65 31.04 14.34
CA LYS A 259 -4.51 31.70 13.03
C LYS A 259 -3.10 32.25 12.81
N SER A 260 -2.48 32.88 13.80
CA SER A 260 -1.11 33.41 13.68
C SER A 260 -0.08 32.30 13.41
N LEU A 261 -0.22 31.16 14.08
CA LEU A 261 0.60 29.97 13.84
C LEU A 261 0.37 29.40 12.43
N TYR A 262 -0.89 29.31 11.97
CA TYR A 262 -1.21 28.84 10.63
C TYR A 262 -0.63 29.75 9.52
N ASP A 263 -0.78 31.07 9.70
CA ASP A 263 -0.25 32.07 8.78
C ASP A 263 1.30 32.06 8.77
N ALA A 264 1.94 31.69 9.89
CA ALA A 264 3.39 31.46 10.00
C ALA A 264 3.87 30.12 9.40
N GLY A 265 2.97 29.27 8.90
CA GLY A 265 3.30 28.01 8.21
C GLY A 265 3.06 26.72 9.01
N TYR A 266 2.75 26.82 10.31
CA TYR A 266 2.43 25.64 11.13
C TYR A 266 1.11 24.99 10.71
N ARG A 267 1.02 23.67 10.86
CA ARG A 267 -0.17 22.86 10.49
C ARG A 267 -0.62 21.93 11.60
N VAL A 268 0.25 21.59 12.54
CA VAL A 268 -0.06 20.71 13.69
C VAL A 268 0.53 21.31 14.95
N ILE A 269 -0.19 21.25 16.09
CA ILE A 269 0.29 21.73 17.39
C ILE A 269 0.20 20.67 18.50
N GLY A 270 1.27 20.49 19.26
CA GLY A 270 1.31 19.64 20.45
C GLY A 270 0.69 20.36 21.65
N ARG A 271 -0.26 19.69 22.33
CA ARG A 271 -0.91 20.23 23.54
C ARG A 271 -1.14 19.16 24.59
N TYR A 272 -1.01 19.54 25.85
CA TYR A 272 -0.95 18.59 26.96
C TYR A 272 -2.35 18.19 27.46
N LEU A 273 -2.56 16.90 27.76
CA LEU A 273 -3.82 16.40 28.32
C LEU A 273 -3.98 16.68 29.83
N ALA A 274 -2.86 16.87 30.53
CA ALA A 274 -2.80 17.08 31.97
C ALA A 274 -1.51 17.79 32.38
N GLU A 275 -1.53 18.34 33.58
CA GLU A 275 -0.39 18.84 34.34
C GLU A 275 -0.70 18.59 35.82
N GLU A 276 0.32 18.48 36.66
CA GLU A 276 0.15 18.47 38.10
C GLU A 276 -0.54 19.78 38.55
N PRO A 277 -1.69 19.74 39.26
CA PRO A 277 -2.55 20.92 39.47
C PRO A 277 -1.92 22.14 40.17
N GLN A 278 -0.69 22.00 40.68
CA GLN A 278 0.01 23.01 41.46
C GLN A 278 0.92 23.94 40.61
N TYR A 279 1.16 23.62 39.32
CA TYR A 279 2.21 24.30 38.54
C TYR A 279 1.70 25.21 37.42
N ASN A 280 0.90 24.71 36.47
CA ASN A 280 0.48 25.50 35.30
C ASN A 280 -0.94 25.12 34.84
N THR A 281 -1.88 26.04 34.99
CA THR A 281 -3.29 25.88 34.57
C THR A 281 -3.54 26.14 33.08
N GLU A 282 -2.58 26.72 32.35
CA GLU A 282 -2.65 26.91 30.88
C GLU A 282 -2.10 25.71 30.10
N LYS A 283 -1.27 24.87 30.75
CA LYS A 283 -0.62 23.73 30.09
C LYS A 283 -1.62 22.68 29.62
N PRO A 284 -2.60 22.21 30.42
CA PRO A 284 -3.63 21.31 29.94
C PRO A 284 -4.52 21.99 28.88
N ILE A 285 -5.02 21.21 27.91
CA ILE A 285 -6.05 21.67 26.96
C ILE A 285 -7.27 22.19 27.74
N ALA A 286 -7.64 23.45 27.47
CA ALA A 286 -8.75 24.14 28.11
C ALA A 286 -10.07 23.97 27.34
N PRO A 287 -11.24 24.14 27.98
CA PRO A 287 -12.53 24.17 27.29
C PRO A 287 -12.55 25.19 26.12
N GLY A 288 -13.03 24.76 24.96
CA GLY A 288 -13.08 25.54 23.72
C GLY A 288 -11.72 25.77 23.03
N GLU A 289 -10.61 25.25 23.57
CA GLU A 289 -9.28 25.39 22.94
C GLU A 289 -9.15 24.55 21.66
N LEU A 290 -9.72 23.35 21.62
CA LEU A 290 -9.71 22.52 20.41
C LEU A 290 -10.48 23.18 19.26
N ASP A 291 -11.65 23.77 19.54
CA ASP A 291 -12.41 24.54 18.55
C ASP A 291 -11.62 25.75 18.03
N ALA A 292 -10.88 26.42 18.92
CA ALA A 292 -9.98 27.52 18.57
C ALA A 292 -8.78 27.08 17.71
N ILE A 293 -8.20 25.91 17.98
CA ILE A 293 -7.15 25.28 17.16
C ILE A 293 -7.70 24.98 15.77
N PHE A 294 -8.81 24.23 15.69
CA PHE A 294 -9.37 23.77 14.40
C PHE A 294 -9.93 24.91 13.54
N SER A 295 -10.56 25.92 14.13
CA SER A 295 -11.06 27.10 13.39
C SER A 295 -9.94 27.97 12.81
N GLY A 296 -8.73 27.91 13.37
CA GLY A 296 -7.52 28.49 12.77
C GLY A 296 -6.85 27.62 11.71
N GLY A 297 -7.38 26.42 11.42
CA GLY A 297 -6.86 25.51 10.38
C GLY A 297 -5.75 24.55 10.84
N LEU A 298 -5.40 24.54 12.13
CA LEU A 298 -4.41 23.64 12.70
C LEU A 298 -5.01 22.27 13.06
N ARG A 299 -4.16 21.24 13.13
CA ARG A 299 -4.41 19.94 13.78
C ARG A 299 -3.71 19.90 15.16
N VAL A 300 -4.03 18.93 16.01
CA VAL A 300 -3.46 18.80 17.37
C VAL A 300 -2.88 17.40 17.61
N PHE A 301 -1.74 17.27 18.31
CA PHE A 301 -1.28 15.99 18.86
C PHE A 301 -1.29 16.03 20.41
N PRO A 302 -1.96 15.07 21.09
CA PRO A 302 -1.98 15.03 22.55
C PRO A 302 -0.65 14.61 23.19
N ILE A 303 -0.18 15.41 24.15
CA ILE A 303 1.01 15.11 24.96
C ILE A 303 0.58 14.71 26.39
N TRP A 304 1.22 13.69 26.95
CA TRP A 304 1.14 13.35 28.37
C TRP A 304 2.49 13.57 29.05
N GLN A 305 2.60 14.70 29.77
CA GLN A 305 3.72 15.00 30.66
C GLN A 305 3.17 15.41 32.03
N TYR A 306 3.26 14.48 32.98
CA TYR A 306 2.81 14.63 34.37
C TYR A 306 3.99 14.17 35.24
N GLY A 307 4.79 15.12 35.72
CA GLY A 307 6.16 14.87 36.17
C GLY A 307 7.08 14.48 34.99
N ALA A 308 7.67 13.28 35.05
CA ALA A 308 8.49 12.65 34.00
C ALA A 308 9.87 13.29 33.76
N ARG A 309 10.49 13.87 34.81
CA ARG A 309 11.80 14.54 34.77
C ARG A 309 12.88 13.82 35.58
N THR A 310 12.53 12.73 36.28
CA THR A 310 13.49 11.93 37.06
C THR A 310 13.21 10.44 36.95
N LEU A 311 14.23 9.60 37.12
CA LEU A 311 14.10 8.13 37.14
C LEU A 311 12.98 7.63 38.08
N GLY A 312 12.74 8.33 39.19
CA GLY A 312 11.75 7.98 40.20
C GLY A 312 10.30 7.97 39.71
N ASP A 313 10.01 8.73 38.65
CA ASP A 313 8.70 8.87 38.01
C ASP A 313 8.34 7.61 37.20
N PHE A 314 9.34 6.85 36.75
CA PHE A 314 9.17 5.75 35.80
C PHE A 314 9.14 4.40 36.50
N LYS A 315 7.92 3.91 36.74
CA LYS A 315 7.63 2.56 37.28
C LYS A 315 6.40 2.00 36.57
N TYR A 316 6.31 0.67 36.43
CA TYR A 316 5.14 0.00 35.84
C TYR A 316 3.80 0.46 36.45
N THR A 317 3.72 0.56 37.78
CA THR A 317 2.49 0.98 38.47
C THR A 317 2.11 2.44 38.20
N VAL A 318 3.10 3.33 38.06
CA VAL A 318 2.88 4.74 37.69
C VAL A 318 2.44 4.83 36.24
N GLY A 319 3.09 4.11 35.33
CA GLY A 319 2.71 4.02 33.93
C GLY A 319 1.28 3.50 33.75
N PHE A 320 0.87 2.48 34.51
CA PHE A 320 -0.50 1.99 34.50
C PHE A 320 -1.50 3.09 34.89
N GLN A 321 -1.26 3.84 35.96
CA GLN A 321 -2.11 4.96 36.37
C GLN A 321 -2.11 6.10 35.35
N HIS A 322 -0.95 6.44 34.77
CA HIS A 322 -0.84 7.43 33.70
C HIS A 322 -1.64 7.01 32.46
N GLY A 323 -1.63 5.72 32.08
CA GLY A 323 -2.47 5.19 31.00
C GLY A 323 -3.98 5.33 31.29
N LEU A 324 -4.41 5.09 32.54
CA LEU A 324 -5.81 5.30 32.95
C LEU A 324 -6.22 6.78 32.86
N LEU A 325 -5.41 7.68 33.43
CA LEU A 325 -5.71 9.11 33.50
C LEU A 325 -5.61 9.77 32.11
N ALA A 326 -4.62 9.39 31.29
CA ALA A 326 -4.51 9.85 29.91
C ALA A 326 -5.74 9.46 29.08
N HIS A 327 -6.24 8.23 29.24
CA HIS A 327 -7.48 7.80 28.61
C HIS A 327 -8.67 8.68 29.06
N GLU A 328 -8.82 8.90 30.37
CA GLU A 328 -9.94 9.70 30.91
C GLU A 328 -9.87 11.16 30.44
N LYS A 329 -8.68 11.77 30.40
CA LYS A 329 -8.47 13.12 29.87
C LYS A 329 -8.67 13.22 28.36
N ALA A 330 -8.26 12.21 27.59
CA ALA A 330 -8.50 12.18 26.15
C ALA A 330 -10.00 12.00 25.84
N VAL A 331 -10.73 11.16 26.59
CA VAL A 331 -12.20 11.07 26.50
C VAL A 331 -12.87 12.39 26.87
N ALA A 332 -12.45 13.05 27.95
CA ALA A 332 -13.02 14.33 28.39
C ALA A 332 -12.81 15.47 27.37
N ASN A 333 -11.71 15.44 26.62
CA ASN A 333 -11.45 16.36 25.51
C ASN A 333 -12.09 15.90 24.18
N GLY A 334 -12.85 14.80 24.18
CA GLY A 334 -13.60 14.34 23.01
C GLY A 334 -12.78 13.63 21.93
N PHE A 335 -11.54 13.23 22.18
CA PHE A 335 -10.70 12.57 21.18
C PHE A 335 -11.28 11.24 20.70
N ASN A 336 -11.22 10.99 19.39
CA ASN A 336 -11.73 9.77 18.76
C ASN A 336 -10.78 8.57 18.94
N LYS A 337 -11.33 7.37 18.69
CA LYS A 337 -10.58 6.10 18.79
C LYS A 337 -9.38 6.10 17.85
N GLY A 338 -8.27 5.49 18.27
CA GLY A 338 -7.03 5.47 17.49
C GLY A 338 -6.24 6.79 17.49
N THR A 339 -6.60 7.75 18.35
CA THR A 339 -5.75 8.90 18.65
C THR A 339 -4.49 8.43 19.39
N VAL A 340 -3.34 8.96 18.99
CA VAL A 340 -2.04 8.71 19.62
C VAL A 340 -1.84 9.72 20.75
N ILE A 341 -1.29 9.27 21.88
CA ILE A 341 -0.93 10.12 23.02
C ILE A 341 0.58 9.95 23.27
N TYR A 342 1.35 11.02 23.18
CA TYR A 342 2.80 10.98 23.37
C TYR A 342 3.15 11.10 24.85
N PHE A 343 3.57 10.00 25.48
CA PHE A 343 3.99 9.98 26.88
C PHE A 343 5.45 10.40 26.99
N ALA A 344 5.71 11.40 27.82
CA ALA A 344 7.03 12.02 27.92
C ALA A 344 8.03 11.26 28.79
N VAL A 345 9.30 11.29 28.38
CA VAL A 345 10.51 11.02 29.15
C VAL A 345 11.42 12.24 29.01
N ASP A 346 11.25 13.22 29.91
CA ASP A 346 11.80 14.58 29.79
C ASP A 346 13.07 14.76 30.64
N TYR A 347 14.02 13.82 30.48
CA TYR A 347 15.36 13.87 31.07
C TYR A 347 16.33 12.98 30.29
N ASP A 348 17.63 13.11 30.55
CA ASP A 348 18.67 12.27 29.93
C ASP A 348 18.70 10.86 30.55
N ALA A 349 17.74 10.01 30.13
CA ALA A 349 17.68 8.62 30.55
C ALA A 349 18.79 7.79 29.88
N THR A 350 19.67 7.21 30.71
CA THR A 350 20.75 6.32 30.24
C THR A 350 20.22 4.94 29.85
N ASP A 351 20.98 4.18 29.05
CA ASP A 351 20.56 2.85 28.57
C ASP A 351 20.18 1.83 29.68
N PRO A 352 20.91 1.77 30.83
CA PRO A 352 20.49 0.96 31.98
C PRO A 352 19.15 1.42 32.57
N GLU A 353 18.91 2.72 32.67
CA GLU A 353 17.66 3.31 33.20
C GLU A 353 16.47 3.08 32.26
N ILE A 354 16.71 3.13 30.95
CA ILE A 354 15.72 2.77 29.93
C ILE A 354 15.25 1.33 30.17
N THR A 355 16.21 0.42 30.37
CA THR A 355 15.96 -1.00 30.62
C THR A 355 15.26 -1.24 31.97
N SER A 356 15.70 -0.58 33.05
CA SER A 356 15.21 -0.86 34.41
C SER A 356 13.90 -0.16 34.76
N ASN A 357 13.58 0.98 34.12
CA ASN A 357 12.50 1.87 34.55
C ASN A 357 11.61 2.34 33.40
N ILE A 358 12.17 2.82 32.29
CA ILE A 358 11.37 3.42 31.19
C ILE A 358 10.55 2.35 30.46
N VAL A 359 11.17 1.27 29.98
CA VAL A 359 10.47 0.16 29.31
C VAL A 359 9.40 -0.47 30.24
N PRO A 360 9.66 -0.75 31.54
CA PRO A 360 8.63 -1.15 32.49
C PRO A 360 7.50 -0.12 32.67
N TYR A 361 7.79 1.18 32.68
CA TYR A 361 6.76 2.24 32.74
C TYR A 361 5.86 2.21 31.50
N PHE A 362 6.41 2.12 30.28
CA PHE A 362 5.61 2.05 29.05
C PHE A 362 4.78 0.76 28.96
N ASN A 363 5.31 -0.38 29.41
CA ASN A 363 4.52 -1.60 29.57
C ASN A 363 3.33 -1.41 30.54
N GLY A 364 3.50 -0.58 31.57
CA GLY A 364 2.42 -0.09 32.43
C GLY A 364 1.40 0.75 31.67
N VAL A 365 1.84 1.76 30.92
CA VAL A 365 0.98 2.64 30.10
C VAL A 365 0.12 1.83 29.13
N GLN A 366 0.73 0.93 28.35
CA GLN A 366 0.03 0.03 27.43
C GLN A 366 -1.04 -0.80 28.15
N SER A 367 -0.72 -1.32 29.34
CA SER A 367 -1.65 -2.10 30.16
C SER A 367 -2.80 -1.24 30.72
N GLY A 368 -2.54 0.02 31.08
CA GLY A 368 -3.54 0.99 31.52
C GLY A 368 -4.54 1.30 30.41
N LEU A 369 -4.04 1.70 29.23
CA LEU A 369 -4.84 1.94 28.03
C LEU A 369 -5.64 0.70 27.61
N ALA A 370 -5.03 -0.49 27.65
CA ALA A 370 -5.70 -1.74 27.32
C ALA A 370 -6.83 -2.11 28.30
N SER A 371 -6.68 -1.82 29.59
CA SER A 371 -7.74 -2.06 30.60
C SER A 371 -9.00 -1.22 30.35
N LYS A 372 -8.84 -0.09 29.63
CA LYS A 372 -9.89 0.82 29.16
C LYS A 372 -10.30 0.56 27.71
N GLY A 373 -10.04 -0.64 27.19
CA GLY A 373 -10.51 -1.09 25.88
C GLY A 373 -9.68 -0.61 24.69
N LYS A 374 -8.39 -0.28 24.88
CA LYS A 374 -7.45 0.14 23.82
C LYS A 374 -7.96 1.28 22.92
N ARG A 375 -8.70 2.24 23.49
CA ARG A 375 -9.26 3.38 22.73
C ARG A 375 -8.17 4.28 22.11
N TYR A 376 -7.01 4.38 22.75
CA TYR A 376 -5.92 5.28 22.37
C TYR A 376 -4.60 4.51 22.34
N ILE A 377 -3.66 5.03 21.57
CA ILE A 377 -2.38 4.39 21.27
C ILE A 377 -1.26 5.15 21.99
N ALA A 378 -0.32 4.44 22.61
CA ALA A 378 0.86 5.06 23.19
C ALA A 378 1.87 5.45 22.11
N GLY A 379 2.20 6.74 22.05
CA GLY A 379 3.45 7.26 21.48
C GLY A 379 4.45 7.57 22.60
N VAL A 380 5.71 7.79 22.24
CA VAL A 380 6.79 8.15 23.17
C VAL A 380 7.39 9.51 22.82
N TYR A 381 7.59 10.37 23.81
CA TYR A 381 8.50 11.52 23.70
C TYR A 381 9.77 11.27 24.52
N GLY A 382 10.93 11.62 23.95
CA GLY A 382 12.23 11.50 24.61
C GLY A 382 13.40 11.51 23.62
N SER A 383 14.61 11.19 24.10
CA SER A 383 15.80 11.11 23.25
C SER A 383 15.72 9.97 22.21
N ARG A 384 16.56 10.02 21.18
CA ARG A 384 16.59 9.00 20.11
C ARG A 384 16.69 7.57 20.65
N ASN A 385 17.55 7.31 21.64
CA ASN A 385 17.67 5.99 22.28
C ASN A 385 16.39 5.60 23.05
N VAL A 386 15.82 6.51 23.85
CA VAL A 386 14.54 6.26 24.56
C VAL A 386 13.45 5.89 23.56
N CYS A 387 13.29 6.68 22.51
CA CYS A 387 12.26 6.47 21.49
C CYS A 387 12.42 5.12 20.78
N SER A 388 13.64 4.75 20.35
CA SER A 388 13.91 3.46 19.72
C SER A 388 13.64 2.29 20.67
N ARG A 389 14.25 2.27 21.86
CA ARG A 389 14.11 1.18 22.85
C ARG A 389 12.66 0.99 23.30
N VAL A 390 11.91 2.07 23.53
CA VAL A 390 10.49 2.01 23.90
C VAL A 390 9.60 1.55 22.74
N THR A 391 9.97 1.87 21.49
CA THR A 391 9.32 1.33 20.29
C THR A 391 9.53 -0.18 20.19
N ASP A 392 10.79 -0.64 20.34
CA ASP A 392 11.18 -2.04 20.14
C ASP A 392 10.71 -2.98 21.26
N GLU A 393 10.72 -2.52 22.52
CA GLU A 393 10.44 -3.36 23.70
C GLU A 393 9.05 -3.14 24.32
N ALA A 394 8.44 -1.97 24.12
CA ALA A 394 7.14 -1.62 24.67
C ALA A 394 6.10 -1.20 23.60
N TYR A 395 6.43 -1.34 22.32
CA TYR A 395 5.53 -1.18 21.17
C TYR A 395 4.86 0.21 21.11
N ALA A 396 5.58 1.28 21.45
CA ALA A 396 5.11 2.62 21.17
C ALA A 396 4.99 2.84 19.65
N ARG A 397 3.84 3.35 19.18
CA ARG A 397 3.52 3.34 17.74
C ARG A 397 4.33 4.37 16.96
N PHE A 398 4.54 5.54 17.55
CA PHE A 398 5.26 6.67 16.98
C PHE A 398 6.11 7.37 18.03
N SER A 399 7.17 8.04 17.56
CA SER A 399 8.10 8.80 18.38
C SER A 399 8.01 10.31 18.14
N PHE A 400 8.04 11.09 19.21
CA PHE A 400 8.26 12.53 19.23
C PHE A 400 9.64 12.79 19.84
N VAL A 401 10.64 13.05 19.01
CA VAL A 401 12.04 13.04 19.46
C VAL A 401 12.41 14.39 20.07
N SER A 402 13.02 14.38 21.25
CA SER A 402 13.58 15.57 21.91
C SER A 402 14.90 16.00 21.25
N GLY A 403 14.84 16.38 19.97
CA GLY A 403 15.98 16.76 19.16
C GLY A 403 16.75 17.96 19.72
N MET A 404 16.06 18.92 20.35
CA MET A 404 16.68 20.09 20.96
C MET A 404 17.49 19.81 22.21
N SER A 405 17.28 18.66 22.86
CA SER A 405 18.09 18.18 23.98
C SER A 405 19.42 17.60 23.50
N TRP A 406 20.24 18.40 22.81
CA TRP A 406 21.54 17.98 22.26
C TRP A 406 22.57 17.54 23.31
N GLY A 407 22.37 17.95 24.57
CA GLY A 407 23.16 17.49 25.71
C GLY A 407 22.77 16.10 26.25
N PHE A 408 21.66 15.50 25.80
CA PHE A 408 21.24 14.18 26.28
C PHE A 408 22.08 13.07 25.62
N SER A 409 22.70 12.22 26.44
CA SER A 409 23.45 11.04 26.03
C SER A 409 22.70 10.15 25.02
N GLY A 410 21.39 9.96 25.20
CA GLY A 410 20.53 9.18 24.30
C GLY A 410 20.32 9.80 22.91
N ASN A 411 20.82 11.01 22.65
CA ASN A 411 20.84 11.64 21.32
C ASN A 411 22.21 11.54 20.62
N LEU A 412 23.28 11.21 21.35
CA LEU A 412 24.65 11.19 20.83
C LEU A 412 24.96 9.86 20.12
N GLY A 413 25.12 9.90 18.79
CA GLY A 413 25.47 8.73 17.98
C GLY A 413 24.30 7.76 17.70
N PHE A 414 23.12 7.99 18.27
CA PHE A 414 21.92 7.20 17.97
C PHE A 414 21.24 7.70 16.68
N PRO A 415 20.78 6.78 15.80
CA PRO A 415 20.02 7.13 14.61
C PRO A 415 18.62 7.67 14.97
N MET A 416 17.97 8.36 14.04
CA MET A 416 16.56 8.73 14.20
C MET A 416 15.69 7.45 14.24
N PRO A 417 14.76 7.29 15.21
CA PRO A 417 13.85 6.15 15.25
C PRO A 417 13.03 6.04 13.96
N SER A 418 12.86 4.84 13.40
CA SER A 418 12.14 4.65 12.13
C SER A 418 10.66 5.07 12.16
N ASN A 419 10.08 5.18 13.36
CA ASN A 419 8.70 5.60 13.61
C ASN A 419 8.54 7.06 14.06
N TRP A 420 9.56 7.90 13.90
CA TRP A 420 9.48 9.31 14.28
C TRP A 420 8.36 10.01 13.49
N SER A 421 7.52 10.78 14.19
CA SER A 421 6.49 11.64 13.60
C SER A 421 6.82 13.12 13.79
N PHE A 422 7.40 13.45 14.93
CA PHE A 422 7.79 14.80 15.31
C PHE A 422 9.22 14.80 15.82
N THR A 423 9.97 15.87 15.64
CA THR A 423 11.23 16.12 16.35
C THR A 423 11.32 17.58 16.73
N GLN A 424 11.41 17.84 18.03
CA GLN A 424 11.55 19.17 18.62
C GLN A 424 12.95 19.69 18.34
N ILE A 425 13.11 20.90 17.80
CA ILE A 425 14.43 21.43 17.38
C ILE A 425 14.82 22.76 18.02
N LYS A 426 13.87 23.55 18.54
CA LYS A 426 14.16 24.88 19.11
C LYS A 426 13.02 25.43 19.97
N GLU A 427 13.30 25.80 21.22
CA GLU A 427 12.43 26.70 22.00
C GLU A 427 12.67 28.17 21.58
N PHE A 428 11.60 28.93 21.42
CA PHE A 428 11.68 30.38 21.20
C PHE A 428 10.41 31.11 21.68
N THR A 429 10.44 32.44 21.72
CA THR A 429 9.22 33.24 21.93
C THR A 429 8.57 33.55 20.58
N PHE A 430 7.39 32.98 20.33
CA PHE A 430 6.60 33.26 19.14
C PHE A 430 5.77 34.54 19.33
N ALA A 431 5.77 35.41 18.32
CA ALA A 431 4.97 36.64 18.30
C ALA A 431 3.69 36.43 17.46
N ALA A 432 2.53 36.44 18.12
CA ALA A 432 1.20 36.29 17.53
C ALA A 432 0.51 37.66 17.42
N GLY A 433 1.11 38.59 16.66
CA GLY A 433 0.67 39.98 16.59
C GLY A 433 0.97 40.73 17.89
N GLY A 434 -0.06 41.23 18.56
CA GLY A 434 0.05 41.96 19.84
C GLY A 434 0.21 41.09 21.09
N ASP A 435 0.47 39.80 20.91
CA ASP A 435 0.62 38.77 21.95
C ASP A 435 1.90 37.96 21.67
N SER A 436 2.54 37.42 22.71
CA SER A 436 3.78 36.66 22.57
C SER A 436 3.88 35.57 23.64
N PHE A 437 4.31 34.37 23.26
CA PHE A 437 4.35 33.22 24.16
C PHE A 437 5.48 32.22 23.79
N PRO A 438 6.00 31.45 24.74
CA PRO A 438 6.99 30.40 24.44
C PRO A 438 6.37 29.31 23.56
N LEU A 439 7.10 28.91 22.53
CA LEU A 439 6.72 27.92 21.54
C LEU A 439 7.96 27.06 21.20
N ASP A 440 7.77 25.76 21.15
CA ASP A 440 8.76 24.81 20.70
C ASP A 440 8.52 24.48 19.22
N ASN A 441 9.57 24.52 18.42
CA ASN A 441 9.53 24.32 16.97
C ASN A 441 9.70 22.83 16.64
N ASP A 442 8.71 22.20 15.99
CA ASP A 442 8.72 20.76 15.68
C ASP A 442 8.72 20.46 14.19
N VAL A 443 9.67 19.64 13.74
CA VAL A 443 9.61 19.10 12.38
C VAL A 443 8.70 17.89 12.34
N LEU A 444 7.63 17.98 11.55
CA LEU A 444 6.71 16.90 11.22
C LEU A 444 7.27 16.05 10.07
N HIS A 445 7.25 14.73 10.23
CA HIS A 445 7.48 13.79 9.14
C HIS A 445 6.17 13.54 8.36
N PRO A 446 6.14 13.72 7.02
CA PRO A 446 4.89 13.86 6.26
C PRO A 446 4.12 12.55 6.00
N LYS A 447 4.69 11.39 6.34
CA LYS A 447 4.08 10.05 6.09
C LYS A 447 3.70 9.29 7.36
N THR A 448 3.70 9.96 8.51
CA THR A 448 3.50 9.37 9.85
C THR A 448 2.29 10.01 10.54
N ASP A 449 2.28 10.22 11.86
CA ASP A 449 1.13 10.81 12.53
C ASP A 449 0.88 12.27 12.09
N PRO A 450 -0.25 12.60 11.42
CA PRO A 450 -0.57 13.96 11.00
C PRO A 450 -1.24 14.77 12.12
N GLY A 451 -1.36 14.21 13.33
CA GLY A 451 -2.20 14.74 14.39
C GLY A 451 -3.70 14.65 14.05
N VAL A 452 -4.50 15.13 14.99
CA VAL A 452 -5.96 15.07 14.98
C VAL A 452 -6.55 16.41 14.56
N GLY A 453 -7.48 16.42 13.59
CA GLY A 453 -8.26 17.62 13.26
C GLY A 453 -9.66 17.56 13.87
N ALA A 454 -10.55 18.48 13.47
CA ALA A 454 -11.96 18.44 13.84
C ALA A 454 -12.65 17.11 13.42
N ASP A 455 -12.13 16.43 12.40
CA ASP A 455 -12.54 15.09 11.97
C ASP A 455 -12.34 14.02 13.05
N GLY A 456 -11.42 14.22 14.00
CA GLY A 456 -11.08 13.27 15.06
C GLY A 456 -11.46 13.68 16.48
N VAL A 457 -12.36 14.66 16.65
CA VAL A 457 -12.81 15.15 17.96
C VAL A 457 -14.32 15.34 17.98
N GLY A 458 -14.95 15.12 19.15
CA GLY A 458 -16.33 15.56 19.41
C GLY A 458 -17.41 14.53 19.08
N GLY A 459 -17.05 13.26 18.83
CA GLY A 459 -18.01 12.19 18.55
C GLY A 459 -18.54 12.16 17.12
N THR A 460 -17.90 12.87 16.20
CA THR A 460 -17.90 12.50 14.77
C THR A 460 -17.52 11.02 14.63
N GLU A 461 -18.12 10.30 13.66
CA GLU A 461 -17.75 8.90 13.44
C GLU A 461 -16.25 8.77 13.18
N SER A 462 -15.55 8.09 14.08
CA SER A 462 -14.15 7.76 13.84
C SER A 462 -14.04 6.80 12.65
N PRO A 463 -12.90 6.74 11.93
CA PRO A 463 -12.71 5.74 10.87
C PRO A 463 -12.97 4.29 11.33
N THR A 464 -12.74 4.00 12.61
CA THR A 464 -13.12 2.74 13.26
C THR A 464 -14.63 2.61 13.40
N ASP A 465 -15.35 3.63 13.87
CA ASP A 465 -16.79 3.56 14.06
C ASP A 465 -17.55 3.47 12.72
N ALA A 466 -17.07 4.17 11.69
CA ALA A 466 -17.56 4.03 10.31
C ALA A 466 -17.34 2.61 9.75
N TYR A 467 -16.19 1.96 10.04
CA TYR A 467 -15.97 0.55 9.70
C TYR A 467 -16.90 -0.39 10.46
N LEU A 468 -17.15 -0.14 11.74
CA LEU A 468 -18.11 -0.93 12.53
C LEU A 468 -19.56 -0.76 12.02
N GLN A 469 -19.93 0.43 11.55
CA GLN A 469 -21.22 0.67 10.90
C GLN A 469 -21.31 -0.07 9.56
N TYR A 470 -20.27 -0.01 8.72
CA TYR A 470 -20.16 -0.82 7.49
C TYR A 470 -20.38 -2.32 7.74
N ILE A 471 -19.84 -2.87 8.82
CA ILE A 471 -20.04 -4.28 9.20
C ILE A 471 -21.48 -4.57 9.64
N ASP A 472 -22.13 -3.66 10.37
CA ASP A 472 -23.55 -3.80 10.74
C ASP A 472 -24.48 -3.70 9.52
N ASP A 473 -24.22 -2.76 8.60
CA ASP A 473 -24.99 -2.57 7.36
C ASP A 473 -24.83 -3.78 6.42
N LEU A 474 -23.61 -4.31 6.30
CA LEU A 474 -23.32 -5.51 5.51
C LEU A 474 -24.00 -6.76 6.11
N TYR A 475 -24.03 -6.87 7.45
CA TYR A 475 -24.78 -7.93 8.12
C TYR A 475 -26.30 -7.79 7.91
N ALA A 476 -26.84 -6.57 7.96
CA ALA A 476 -28.25 -6.30 7.67
C ALA A 476 -28.60 -6.66 6.21
N CYS A 477 -27.74 -6.34 5.25
CA CYS A 477 -27.87 -6.76 3.86
C CYS A 477 -27.87 -8.31 3.72
N ALA A 478 -26.99 -9.00 4.44
CA ALA A 478 -26.92 -10.46 4.47
C ALA A 478 -28.17 -11.12 5.08
N VAL A 479 -28.82 -10.46 6.04
CA VAL A 479 -30.14 -10.88 6.57
C VAL A 479 -31.24 -10.67 5.53
N GLN A 480 -31.24 -9.54 4.81
CA GLN A 480 -32.23 -9.25 3.75
C GLN A 480 -32.14 -10.21 2.56
N TYR A 481 -30.92 -10.65 2.20
CA TYR A 481 -30.70 -11.67 1.16
C TYR A 481 -31.38 -13.02 1.48
N ASN A 482 -31.57 -13.33 2.78
CA ASN A 482 -32.40 -14.43 3.27
C ASN A 482 -32.04 -15.83 2.70
N LYS A 483 -30.77 -16.05 2.36
CA LYS A 483 -30.22 -17.35 1.90
C LYS A 483 -28.90 -17.66 2.62
N GLY A 484 -28.85 -18.79 3.31
CA GLY A 484 -27.65 -19.24 4.05
C GLY A 484 -27.49 -18.56 5.41
N ASN A 485 -26.29 -18.66 6.00
CA ASN A 485 -25.97 -18.01 7.28
C ASN A 485 -25.46 -16.58 7.03
N PRO A 486 -26.12 -15.52 7.55
CA PRO A 486 -25.69 -14.14 7.32
C PRO A 486 -24.23 -13.87 7.75
N SER A 487 -23.76 -14.50 8.84
CA SER A 487 -22.36 -14.32 9.27
C SER A 487 -21.35 -14.91 8.29
N LEU A 488 -21.67 -16.03 7.63
CA LEU A 488 -20.84 -16.59 6.54
C LEU A 488 -20.85 -15.66 5.33
N ARG A 489 -22.02 -15.13 4.96
CA ARG A 489 -22.16 -14.17 3.84
C ARG A 489 -21.32 -12.92 4.04
N VAL A 490 -21.28 -12.37 5.25
CA VAL A 490 -20.35 -11.26 5.58
C VAL A 490 -18.89 -11.69 5.31
N MET A 491 -18.40 -12.81 5.87
CA MET A 491 -17.01 -13.26 5.65
C MET A 491 -16.68 -13.48 4.16
N GLU A 492 -17.59 -14.06 3.40
CA GLU A 492 -17.47 -14.27 1.96
C GLU A 492 -17.33 -12.93 1.20
N PHE A 493 -18.09 -11.90 1.59
CA PHE A 493 -17.99 -10.57 0.99
C PHE A 493 -16.71 -9.82 1.42
N LEU A 494 -16.28 -9.98 2.68
CA LEU A 494 -15.02 -9.39 3.15
C LEU A 494 -13.82 -9.97 2.37
N ARG A 495 -13.76 -11.29 2.14
CA ARG A 495 -12.63 -11.94 1.44
C ARG A 495 -12.64 -11.82 -0.09
N TYR A 496 -13.78 -11.48 -0.69
CA TYR A 496 -13.92 -11.26 -2.13
C TYR A 496 -13.37 -9.89 -2.53
N PRO A 497 -12.62 -9.72 -3.64
CA PRO A 497 -12.33 -10.71 -4.68
C PRO A 497 -11.02 -11.50 -4.47
N ASN A 498 -10.19 -11.13 -3.49
CA ASN A 498 -8.79 -11.57 -3.47
C ASN A 498 -8.56 -13.03 -3.00
N TYR A 499 -9.50 -13.61 -2.26
CA TYR A 499 -9.35 -14.90 -1.57
C TYR A 499 -10.42 -15.92 -1.97
N VAL A 500 -10.74 -16.02 -3.27
CA VAL A 500 -11.88 -16.84 -3.76
C VAL A 500 -11.54 -17.83 -4.88
N ASP A 501 -10.46 -17.63 -5.62
CA ASP A 501 -10.23 -18.37 -6.88
C ASP A 501 -9.52 -19.72 -6.70
N LEU A 502 -9.80 -20.65 -7.63
CA LEU A 502 -9.19 -21.98 -7.69
C LEU A 502 -7.68 -21.94 -7.95
N TYR A 503 -7.24 -21.09 -8.88
CA TYR A 503 -5.84 -20.99 -9.29
C TYR A 503 -4.93 -20.47 -8.16
N SER A 504 -5.47 -19.60 -7.31
CA SER A 504 -4.82 -19.14 -6.07
C SER A 504 -4.95 -20.13 -4.90
N GLY A 505 -5.51 -21.32 -5.12
CA GLY A 505 -5.70 -22.35 -4.11
C GLY A 505 -6.88 -22.13 -3.14
N TRP A 506 -7.45 -20.93 -3.05
CA TRP A 506 -8.47 -20.58 -2.05
C TRP A 506 -9.78 -21.35 -2.19
N GLN A 507 -10.25 -21.64 -3.41
CA GLN A 507 -11.42 -22.53 -3.58
C GLN A 507 -11.14 -23.95 -3.07
N THR A 508 -9.90 -24.46 -3.24
CA THR A 508 -9.48 -25.75 -2.68
C THR A 508 -9.31 -25.68 -1.16
N LEU A 509 -8.82 -24.55 -0.61
CA LEU A 509 -8.46 -24.37 0.80
C LEU A 509 -9.68 -24.11 1.70
N ILE A 510 -10.59 -23.22 1.31
CA ILE A 510 -11.79 -22.88 2.09
C ILE A 510 -13.11 -23.08 1.33
N GLY A 511 -13.12 -22.92 0.01
CA GLY A 511 -14.31 -23.01 -0.84
C GLY A 511 -14.56 -21.71 -1.61
N ASP A 512 -15.41 -21.76 -2.63
CA ASP A 512 -15.85 -20.54 -3.32
C ASP A 512 -16.80 -19.72 -2.42
N VAL A 513 -17.10 -18.49 -2.81
CA VAL A 513 -18.15 -17.65 -2.23
C VAL A 513 -19.51 -17.93 -2.88
N ASP A 514 -20.61 -17.58 -2.21
CA ASP A 514 -21.92 -17.50 -2.88
C ASP A 514 -21.92 -16.31 -3.85
N ARG A 515 -21.81 -16.59 -5.15
CA ARG A 515 -21.70 -15.57 -6.20
C ARG A 515 -22.99 -14.74 -6.35
N ASP A 516 -24.17 -15.35 -6.21
CA ASP A 516 -25.46 -14.64 -6.16
C ASP A 516 -25.49 -13.64 -4.99
N TRP A 517 -24.92 -14.01 -3.84
CA TRP A 517 -24.77 -13.11 -2.69
C TRP A 517 -23.81 -11.95 -2.99
N ILE A 518 -22.64 -12.21 -3.59
CA ILE A 518 -21.69 -11.14 -3.95
C ILE A 518 -22.37 -10.12 -4.88
N ASP A 519 -23.09 -10.58 -5.90
CA ASP A 519 -23.82 -9.70 -6.83
C ASP A 519 -24.92 -8.92 -6.10
N TYR A 520 -25.71 -9.58 -5.24
CA TYR A 520 -26.74 -8.93 -4.44
C TYR A 520 -26.17 -7.87 -3.49
N ALA A 521 -25.11 -8.19 -2.75
CA ALA A 521 -24.44 -7.29 -1.82
C ALA A 521 -23.75 -6.12 -2.52
N THR A 522 -23.19 -6.35 -3.72
CA THR A 522 -22.61 -5.28 -4.55
C THR A 522 -23.68 -4.30 -5.05
N ALA A 523 -24.89 -4.78 -5.31
CA ALA A 523 -26.00 -3.95 -5.79
C ALA A 523 -26.85 -3.29 -4.67
N ASN A 524 -26.95 -3.91 -3.48
CA ASN A 524 -27.88 -3.50 -2.41
C ASN A 524 -27.21 -3.24 -1.04
N GLY A 525 -25.94 -3.60 -0.88
CA GLY A 525 -25.19 -3.46 0.37
C GLY A 525 -24.37 -2.16 0.45
N PRO A 526 -23.64 -1.96 1.55
CA PRO A 526 -22.75 -0.81 1.69
C PRO A 526 -21.55 -0.91 0.75
N LYS A 527 -20.96 0.24 0.39
CA LYS A 527 -19.73 0.27 -0.42
C LYS A 527 -18.60 -0.47 0.31
N ARG A 528 -17.93 -1.37 -0.42
CA ARG A 528 -16.84 -2.21 0.10
C ARG A 528 -15.71 -1.38 0.72
N VAL A 529 -15.37 -1.68 1.97
CA VAL A 529 -14.18 -1.17 2.65
C VAL A 529 -13.07 -2.22 2.53
N THR A 530 -11.91 -1.83 2.00
CA THR A 530 -10.77 -2.73 1.75
C THR A 530 -9.70 -2.65 2.83
N THR A 531 -9.52 -1.47 3.45
CA THR A 531 -8.65 -1.27 4.60
C THR A 531 -9.24 -0.23 5.56
N PHE A 532 -8.95 -0.35 6.84
CA PHE A 532 -9.17 0.69 7.84
C PHE A 532 -7.92 0.84 8.73
N LYS A 533 -7.90 1.85 9.62
CA LYS A 533 -6.85 1.98 10.63
C LYS A 533 -7.32 1.34 11.93
N ASP A 534 -6.59 0.33 12.41
CA ASP A 534 -6.91 -0.32 13.68
C ASP A 534 -6.73 0.69 14.85
N PRO A 535 -7.72 0.81 15.75
CA PRO A 535 -7.63 1.71 16.90
C PRO A 535 -6.62 1.27 17.98
N SER A 536 -6.25 -0.01 18.03
CA SER A 536 -5.43 -0.59 19.10
C SER A 536 -3.94 -0.31 18.96
N TYR A 537 -3.43 -0.37 17.73
CA TYR A 537 -2.03 -0.26 17.35
C TYR A 537 -1.81 0.82 16.31
N GLY A 538 -2.87 1.39 15.70
CA GLY A 538 -2.74 2.44 14.70
C GLY A 538 -2.09 1.98 13.41
N THR A 539 -2.23 0.70 13.07
CA THR A 539 -1.71 0.15 11.81
C THR A 539 -2.81 0.05 10.74
N ARG A 540 -2.41 -0.12 9.49
CA ARG A 540 -3.33 -0.41 8.38
C ARG A 540 -3.78 -1.86 8.52
N TYR A 541 -5.08 -2.08 8.48
CA TYR A 541 -5.71 -3.37 8.65
C TYR A 541 -6.41 -3.75 7.34
N GLY A 542 -5.99 -4.85 6.71
CA GLY A 542 -6.56 -5.45 5.51
C GLY A 542 -7.86 -6.19 5.80
N VAL A 543 -8.95 -5.75 5.18
CA VAL A 543 -10.28 -6.36 5.38
C VAL A 543 -10.37 -7.71 4.65
N ASP A 544 -9.70 -7.83 3.51
CA ASP A 544 -9.68 -9.01 2.65
C ASP A 544 -9.01 -10.22 3.32
N HIS A 545 -7.83 -10.02 3.90
CA HIS A 545 -7.02 -11.04 4.59
C HIS A 545 -7.72 -11.50 5.87
N PHE A 546 -8.06 -10.57 6.77
CA PHE A 546 -8.90 -10.82 7.93
C PHE A 546 -10.19 -11.60 7.58
N GLY A 547 -10.87 -11.21 6.50
CA GLY A 547 -12.06 -11.89 6.00
C GLY A 547 -11.79 -13.34 5.59
N ALA A 548 -10.65 -13.59 4.94
CA ALA A 548 -10.21 -14.93 4.54
C ALA A 548 -9.87 -15.81 5.75
N THR A 549 -9.07 -15.31 6.71
CA THR A 549 -8.72 -16.03 7.93
C THR A 549 -9.97 -16.34 8.76
N ALA A 550 -10.87 -15.36 8.95
CA ALA A 550 -12.15 -15.56 9.61
C ALA A 550 -13.01 -16.62 8.91
N ASN A 551 -13.12 -16.58 7.58
CA ASN A 551 -13.87 -17.57 6.81
C ASN A 551 -13.24 -18.98 6.92
N GLY A 552 -11.91 -19.06 6.92
CA GLY A 552 -11.15 -20.30 7.03
C GLY A 552 -11.36 -20.99 8.37
N TYR A 553 -11.18 -20.26 9.48
CA TYR A 553 -11.47 -20.79 10.81
C TYR A 553 -12.96 -21.08 11.03
N TYR A 554 -13.87 -20.27 10.48
CA TYR A 554 -15.30 -20.56 10.54
C TYR A 554 -15.65 -21.91 9.86
N LEU A 555 -15.11 -22.19 8.67
CA LEU A 555 -15.43 -23.40 7.92
C LEU A 555 -14.66 -24.64 8.41
N LYS A 556 -13.36 -24.51 8.71
CA LYS A 556 -12.47 -25.64 8.98
C LYS A 556 -12.18 -25.84 10.47
N GLY A 557 -12.42 -24.84 11.31
CA GLY A 557 -11.97 -24.82 12.71
C GLY A 557 -10.44 -24.71 12.80
N ALA A 558 -9.91 -24.69 14.02
CA ALA A 558 -8.47 -24.75 14.26
C ALA A 558 -7.95 -26.18 14.36
N GLY A 559 -6.67 -26.38 14.08
CA GLY A 559 -5.96 -27.62 14.39
C GLY A 559 -5.89 -27.89 15.90
N SER A 560 -5.73 -29.15 16.28
CA SER A 560 -5.74 -29.58 17.69
C SER A 560 -4.34 -29.84 18.23
N GLY A 561 -4.03 -29.29 19.40
CA GLY A 561 -2.76 -29.49 20.10
C GLY A 561 -1.57 -28.89 19.34
N THR A 562 -0.81 -29.74 18.65
CA THR A 562 0.33 -29.35 17.80
C THR A 562 0.08 -29.62 16.31
N GLY A 563 -1.10 -30.11 15.93
CA GLY A 563 -1.48 -30.27 14.53
C GLY A 563 -2.03 -28.96 13.97
N ALA A 564 -1.63 -28.61 12.74
CA ALA A 564 -2.23 -27.52 11.96
C ALA A 564 -3.24 -28.09 10.94
N ASN A 565 -4.21 -27.27 10.54
CA ASN A 565 -5.22 -27.66 9.54
C ASN A 565 -5.42 -26.58 8.45
N ARG A 566 -6.45 -26.75 7.61
CA ARG A 566 -6.82 -25.81 6.53
C ARG A 566 -7.33 -24.44 7.00
N GLY A 567 -7.78 -24.32 8.25
CA GLY A 567 -8.09 -23.04 8.89
C GLY A 567 -6.81 -22.31 9.30
N ASP A 568 -5.86 -23.03 9.91
CA ASP A 568 -4.54 -22.47 10.24
C ASP A 568 -3.76 -22.02 9.00
N PHE A 569 -3.83 -22.79 7.91
CA PHE A 569 -3.23 -22.40 6.63
C PHE A 569 -4.00 -21.31 5.88
N ALA A 570 -5.25 -21.01 6.26
CA ALA A 570 -6.03 -19.91 5.69
C ALA A 570 -5.75 -18.55 6.37
N GLY A 571 -4.91 -18.55 7.41
CA GLY A 571 -4.28 -17.38 8.01
C GLY A 571 -2.79 -17.63 8.20
N TRP A 572 -2.29 -17.48 9.43
CA TRP A 572 -0.86 -17.50 9.79
C TRP A 572 -0.01 -18.65 9.23
N GLY A 573 -0.59 -19.80 8.90
CA GLY A 573 0.13 -20.91 8.28
C GLY A 573 0.47 -20.66 6.81
N GLY A 574 -0.36 -19.90 6.10
CA GLY A 574 -0.07 -19.38 4.76
C GLY A 574 1.06 -18.35 4.81
N ASP A 575 0.96 -17.40 5.74
CA ASP A 575 1.95 -16.30 5.83
C ASP A 575 3.30 -16.76 6.39
N LEU A 576 3.33 -17.74 7.30
CA LEU A 576 4.58 -18.43 7.65
C LEU A 576 5.20 -19.17 6.45
N THR A 577 4.39 -19.62 5.49
CA THR A 577 4.88 -20.32 4.30
C THR A 577 5.45 -19.32 3.27
N THR A 578 4.81 -18.16 3.08
CA THR A 578 5.37 -17.08 2.24
C THR A 578 6.62 -16.48 2.88
N PHE A 579 6.63 -16.25 4.19
CA PHE A 579 7.79 -15.73 4.93
C PHE A 579 8.99 -16.69 4.91
N TYR A 580 8.73 -18.00 4.97
CA TYR A 580 9.79 -19.00 4.74
C TYR A 580 10.35 -18.90 3.32
N ALA A 581 9.52 -18.70 2.30
CA ALA A 581 9.99 -18.48 0.93
C ALA A 581 10.75 -17.15 0.78
N GLU A 582 10.33 -16.08 1.43
CA GLU A 582 11.04 -14.80 1.51
C GLU A 582 12.46 -15.01 2.08
N TRP A 583 12.59 -15.72 3.22
CA TRP A 583 13.89 -16.07 3.77
C TRP A 583 14.75 -16.90 2.80
N ARG A 584 14.16 -17.91 2.14
CA ARG A 584 14.88 -18.76 1.19
C ARG A 584 15.42 -17.99 -0.02
N ASN A 585 14.72 -16.93 -0.45
CA ASN A 585 15.15 -16.06 -1.53
C ASN A 585 16.22 -15.04 -1.08
N ASN A 586 16.27 -14.69 0.20
CA ASN A 586 17.26 -13.77 0.79
C ASN A 586 18.37 -14.52 1.56
N ALA A 587 18.58 -15.81 1.29
CA ALA A 587 19.46 -16.66 2.10
C ALA A 587 20.95 -16.29 2.05
N ASP A 588 21.38 -15.57 1.01
CA ASP A 588 22.75 -15.06 0.86
C ASP A 588 22.99 -13.80 1.70
N GLU A 589 21.95 -13.00 1.97
CA GLU A 589 21.98 -11.87 2.90
C GLU A 589 21.76 -12.33 4.35
N TYR A 590 20.89 -13.33 4.53
CA TYR A 590 20.46 -13.85 5.83
C TYR A 590 20.71 -15.36 5.97
N ALA A 591 21.95 -15.73 6.26
CA ALA A 591 22.34 -17.12 6.50
C ALA A 591 21.57 -17.80 7.65
N SER A 592 21.05 -17.01 8.60
CA SER A 592 20.29 -17.48 9.76
C SER A 592 18.81 -17.12 9.64
N GLY A 593 17.95 -18.16 9.53
CA GLY A 593 16.50 -17.98 9.63
C GLY A 593 16.03 -17.50 11.01
N TYR A 594 16.86 -17.61 12.04
CA TYR A 594 16.60 -16.99 13.34
C TYR A 594 16.79 -15.47 13.28
N GLU A 595 17.87 -14.98 12.67
CA GLU A 595 18.09 -13.53 12.48
C GLU A 595 16.97 -12.92 11.62
N PHE A 596 16.63 -13.57 10.50
CA PHE A 596 15.54 -13.16 9.63
C PHE A 596 14.19 -13.06 10.39
N CYS A 597 13.88 -14.06 11.23
CA CYS A 597 12.73 -13.97 12.14
C CYS A 597 12.85 -12.78 13.11
N THR A 598 13.99 -12.59 13.78
CA THR A 598 14.15 -11.50 14.78
C THR A 598 14.11 -10.11 14.18
N GLU A 599 14.45 -9.94 12.89
CA GLU A 599 14.45 -8.65 12.20
C GLU A 599 13.16 -8.35 11.43
N ARG A 600 12.45 -9.36 10.90
CA ARG A 600 11.37 -9.16 9.92
C ARG A 600 10.02 -9.80 10.29
N LEU A 601 9.98 -10.86 11.09
CA LEU A 601 8.72 -11.56 11.40
C LEU A 601 7.82 -10.69 12.26
N ALA A 602 6.68 -10.26 11.71
CA ALA A 602 5.68 -9.43 12.38
C ALA A 602 6.26 -8.21 13.10
N LYS A 603 7.25 -7.53 12.49
CA LYS A 603 7.87 -6.32 13.05
C LYS A 603 7.14 -5.05 12.60
N ILE A 604 6.95 -4.12 13.53
CA ILE A 604 6.29 -2.83 13.24
C ILE A 604 7.20 -1.99 12.35
N ASN A 605 6.65 -1.46 11.25
CA ASN A 605 7.36 -0.68 10.22
C ASN A 605 8.50 -1.42 9.51
N VAL A 606 8.48 -2.76 9.47
CA VAL A 606 9.37 -3.55 8.62
C VAL A 606 8.54 -4.26 7.55
N ASP A 607 8.90 -4.06 6.29
CA ASP A 607 8.26 -4.75 5.17
C ASP A 607 8.68 -6.23 5.16
N SER A 608 7.69 -7.12 5.08
CA SER A 608 7.80 -8.58 5.21
C SER A 608 6.58 -9.22 4.57
N THR A 609 6.68 -10.45 4.04
CA THR A 609 5.50 -11.21 3.57
C THR A 609 4.69 -11.84 4.70
N PHE A 610 5.16 -11.70 5.95
CA PHE A 610 4.34 -11.87 7.15
C PHE A 610 4.59 -10.67 8.07
N SER A 611 3.88 -9.59 7.77
CA SER A 611 3.99 -8.30 8.44
C SER A 611 3.30 -8.29 9.81
N PHE A 612 3.52 -7.22 10.59
CA PHE A 612 2.78 -7.04 11.84
C PHE A 612 1.27 -6.90 11.61
N ASN A 613 0.84 -6.42 10.45
CA ASN A 613 -0.57 -6.22 10.13
C ASN A 613 -1.26 -7.57 9.94
N ASP A 614 -0.67 -8.43 9.10
CA ASP A 614 -1.16 -9.78 8.82
C ASP A 614 -1.28 -10.60 10.12
N LEU A 615 -0.32 -10.48 11.05
CA LEU A 615 -0.40 -11.14 12.36
C LEU A 615 -1.62 -10.68 13.20
N ILE A 616 -1.96 -9.39 13.17
CA ILE A 616 -3.14 -8.88 13.88
C ILE A 616 -4.43 -9.31 13.17
N GLU A 617 -4.46 -9.21 11.84
CA GLU A 617 -5.56 -9.64 10.97
C GLU A 617 -5.87 -11.15 11.15
N ASP A 618 -4.83 -11.96 11.33
CA ASP A 618 -4.94 -13.39 11.66
C ASP A 618 -5.46 -13.66 13.06
N VAL A 619 -4.94 -12.98 14.07
CA VAL A 619 -5.34 -13.18 15.47
C VAL A 619 -6.81 -12.81 15.64
N ASP A 620 -7.23 -11.68 15.07
CA ASP A 620 -8.63 -11.25 15.11
C ASP A 620 -9.50 -12.11 14.19
N GLY A 621 -9.00 -12.51 13.01
CA GLY A 621 -9.67 -13.44 12.11
C GLY A 621 -9.96 -14.79 12.78
N TYR A 622 -8.97 -15.35 13.49
CA TYR A 622 -9.12 -16.54 14.33
C TYR A 622 -10.20 -16.34 15.40
N LEU A 623 -10.15 -15.26 16.16
CA LEU A 623 -11.11 -14.97 17.24
C LEU A 623 -12.54 -14.83 16.70
N VAL A 624 -12.72 -14.12 15.57
CA VAL A 624 -14.02 -13.93 14.90
C VAL A 624 -14.52 -15.24 14.32
N GLY A 625 -13.72 -15.93 13.50
CA GLY A 625 -14.09 -17.18 12.84
C GLY A 625 -14.50 -18.27 13.83
N MET A 626 -13.73 -18.44 14.92
CA MET A 626 -14.03 -19.40 15.97
C MET A 626 -15.28 -19.01 16.80
N ALA A 627 -15.46 -17.73 17.15
CA ALA A 627 -16.64 -17.29 17.90
C ALA A 627 -17.94 -17.45 17.08
N VAL A 628 -17.91 -17.13 15.78
CA VAL A 628 -19.06 -17.33 14.88
C VAL A 628 -19.32 -18.82 14.66
N ARG A 629 -18.28 -19.66 14.59
CA ARG A 629 -18.43 -21.12 14.52
C ARG A 629 -19.10 -21.71 15.76
N ASP A 630 -18.81 -21.16 16.94
CA ASP A 630 -19.48 -21.50 18.20
C ASP A 630 -20.85 -20.78 18.38
N GLY A 631 -21.36 -20.09 17.35
CA GLY A 631 -22.75 -19.60 17.25
C GLY A 631 -22.96 -18.09 17.41
N ALA A 632 -21.90 -17.29 17.51
CA ALA A 632 -22.01 -15.82 17.61
C ALA A 632 -22.39 -15.13 16.28
N ARG A 633 -22.93 -13.91 16.36
CA ARG A 633 -23.12 -13.03 15.18
C ARG A 633 -21.82 -12.28 14.89
N ILE A 634 -21.37 -12.30 13.63
CA ILE A 634 -20.07 -11.72 13.23
C ILE A 634 -19.95 -10.24 13.59
N ASN A 635 -21.00 -9.46 13.36
CA ASN A 635 -21.01 -8.02 13.59
C ASN A 635 -20.89 -7.67 15.08
N GLU A 636 -21.54 -8.43 15.96
CA GLU A 636 -21.36 -8.29 17.42
C GLU A 636 -19.95 -8.64 17.89
N VAL A 637 -19.34 -9.69 17.31
CA VAL A 637 -17.98 -10.11 17.67
C VAL A 637 -16.95 -9.07 17.21
N ILE A 638 -17.06 -8.61 15.97
CA ILE A 638 -16.20 -7.55 15.41
C ILE A 638 -16.34 -6.26 16.24
N ARG A 639 -17.56 -5.86 16.58
CA ARG A 639 -17.84 -4.68 17.42
C ARG A 639 -17.29 -4.83 18.85
N ALA A 640 -17.25 -6.05 19.40
CA ALA A 640 -16.66 -6.33 20.70
C ALA A 640 -15.12 -6.30 20.68
N LEU A 641 -14.49 -6.87 19.66
CA LEU A 641 -13.03 -6.94 19.52
C LEU A 641 -12.42 -5.58 19.13
N ILE A 642 -12.88 -5.01 18.02
CA ILE A 642 -12.30 -3.78 17.42
C ILE A 642 -12.90 -2.52 18.06
N GLY A 643 -14.18 -2.55 18.43
CA GLY A 643 -14.87 -1.37 18.95
C GLY A 643 -14.58 -1.01 20.41
N GLY A 644 -13.85 -1.87 21.15
CA GLY A 644 -13.63 -1.74 22.59
C GLY A 644 -14.88 -1.99 23.44
N TYR A 645 -15.97 -2.47 22.83
CA TYR A 645 -17.25 -2.69 23.50
C TYR A 645 -17.20 -3.94 24.36
N ARG A 646 -17.48 -3.83 25.67
CA ARG A 646 -17.69 -5.01 26.53
C ARG A 646 -18.99 -5.68 26.12
N PRO A 647 -18.96 -6.90 25.55
CA PRO A 647 -20.17 -7.52 25.08
C PRO A 647 -20.97 -8.14 26.24
N PRO A 648 -22.25 -8.51 26.02
CA PRO A 648 -23.04 -9.21 27.02
C PRO A 648 -22.33 -10.49 27.53
N GLN A 649 -22.54 -10.84 28.80
CA GLN A 649 -21.88 -11.98 29.46
C GLN A 649 -21.85 -13.30 28.64
N PRO A 650 -22.92 -13.70 27.90
CA PRO A 650 -22.87 -14.91 27.06
C PRO A 650 -21.78 -14.86 25.98
N LEU A 651 -21.64 -13.72 25.28
CA LEU A 651 -20.65 -13.54 24.22
C LEU A 651 -19.23 -13.41 24.80
N GLN A 652 -19.10 -12.77 25.95
CA GLN A 652 -17.85 -12.72 26.71
C GLN A 652 -17.42 -14.14 27.15
N GLY A 653 -18.39 -15.00 27.48
CA GLY A 653 -18.20 -16.43 27.72
C GLY A 653 -17.67 -17.18 26.50
N LEU A 654 -18.21 -16.93 25.30
CA LEU A 654 -17.76 -17.55 24.05
C LEU A 654 -16.34 -17.12 23.66
N LEU A 655 -16.04 -15.81 23.70
CA LEU A 655 -14.69 -15.29 23.45
C LEU A 655 -13.66 -15.85 24.44
N HIS A 656 -14.01 -15.92 25.73
CA HIS A 656 -13.17 -16.58 26.72
C HIS A 656 -13.07 -18.10 26.53
N GLN A 657 -14.09 -18.78 25.97
CA GLN A 657 -14.00 -20.20 25.66
C GLN A 657 -13.05 -20.47 24.49
N ALA A 658 -13.09 -19.68 23.41
CA ALA A 658 -12.11 -19.75 22.33
C ALA A 658 -10.67 -19.60 22.87
N ALA A 659 -10.41 -18.53 23.62
CA ALA A 659 -9.11 -18.30 24.28
C ALA A 659 -8.72 -19.39 25.32
N ARG A 660 -9.69 -20.06 25.96
CA ARG A 660 -9.45 -21.16 26.91
C ARG A 660 -9.19 -22.50 26.25
N ARG A 661 -9.70 -22.79 25.04
CA ARG A 661 -9.37 -24.01 24.29
C ARG A 661 -7.86 -24.05 24.01
N GLN A 662 -7.31 -22.95 23.49
CA GLN A 662 -5.86 -22.77 23.26
C GLN A 662 -5.01 -23.06 24.52
N ARG A 663 -5.47 -22.63 25.72
CA ARG A 663 -4.78 -22.92 26.98
C ARG A 663 -4.95 -24.38 27.47
N ARG A 664 -6.11 -24.99 27.24
CA ARG A 664 -6.36 -26.40 27.64
C ARG A 664 -5.53 -27.39 26.81
N GLU A 665 -5.37 -27.12 25.53
CA GLU A 665 -4.60 -27.98 24.63
C GLU A 665 -3.10 -27.94 24.93
N ARG A 666 -2.54 -26.78 25.30
CA ARG A 666 -1.17 -26.68 25.86
C ARG A 666 -1.02 -27.34 27.24
N GLY A 667 -2.09 -27.38 28.04
CA GLY A 667 -2.06 -27.94 29.39
C GLY A 667 -1.94 -29.48 29.47
N GLY A 668 -2.20 -30.20 28.38
CA GLY A 668 -2.30 -31.65 28.36
C GLY A 668 -0.99 -32.43 28.47
N HIS A 669 0.19 -31.81 28.28
CA HIS A 669 1.47 -32.53 28.16
C HIS A 669 2.57 -32.14 29.17
N CYS A 670 2.48 -30.98 29.84
CA CYS A 670 3.49 -30.61 30.84
C CYS A 670 3.34 -31.34 32.20
N ALA A 671 2.19 -31.97 32.48
CA ALA A 671 1.87 -32.53 33.80
C ALA A 671 2.41 -33.95 34.07
N HIS A 672 3.02 -34.64 33.11
CA HIS A 672 3.46 -36.04 33.29
C HIS A 672 4.98 -36.29 33.30
N HIS A 673 5.81 -35.33 32.88
CA HIS A 673 7.27 -35.49 32.92
C HIS A 673 7.96 -34.90 34.18
N ALA A 674 7.29 -34.04 34.94
CA ALA A 674 7.90 -33.32 36.07
C ALA A 674 8.01 -34.11 37.40
N HIS A 675 7.40 -35.31 37.52
CA HIS A 675 7.28 -36.03 38.81
C HIS A 675 8.19 -37.27 38.98
N ARG A 676 9.12 -37.55 38.05
CA ARG A 676 10.07 -38.68 38.15
C ARG A 676 11.56 -38.26 38.17
N ARG A 677 11.93 -37.33 39.06
CA ARG A 677 13.30 -37.14 39.62
C ARG A 677 13.22 -36.09 40.73
N ARG A 678 13.96 -36.30 41.84
CA ARG A 678 13.85 -35.61 43.17
C ARG A 678 12.60 -36.10 43.97
N ARG A 679 12.68 -36.60 45.21
CA ARG A 679 13.81 -36.73 46.17
C ARG A 679 13.79 -38.09 46.89
N ARG A 680 14.98 -38.66 47.14
CA ARG A 680 15.19 -39.54 48.31
C ARG A 680 15.23 -38.67 49.57
N ARG A 681 14.34 -38.92 50.54
CA ARG A 681 14.57 -38.83 52.01
C ARG A 681 13.27 -39.22 52.74
N ARG A 682 13.31 -40.34 53.48
CA ARG A 682 12.37 -40.77 54.54
C ARG A 682 12.76 -40.10 55.88
N PRO A 683 12.04 -40.29 57.01
CA PRO A 683 10.75 -40.98 57.26
C PRO A 683 9.68 -40.15 58.02
N GLY A 684 8.45 -40.66 58.17
CA GLY A 684 7.41 -40.00 59.00
C GLY A 684 6.04 -40.71 59.10
N ARG A 685 5.98 -41.82 59.86
CA ARG A 685 4.83 -42.49 60.53
C ARG A 685 3.37 -42.34 60.03
N HIS A 686 2.80 -43.51 59.66
CA HIS A 686 1.46 -44.11 59.91
C HIS A 686 0.10 -43.41 59.60
N PRO A 687 -0.95 -44.19 59.21
CA PRO A 687 -2.25 -43.67 58.77
C PRO A 687 -3.49 -44.12 59.60
N HIS A 688 -4.60 -43.37 59.50
CA HIS A 688 -6.01 -43.76 59.67
C HIS A 688 -6.88 -42.64 59.03
N GLY A 689 -8.08 -42.81 58.47
CA GLY A 689 -8.91 -43.99 58.16
C GLY A 689 -10.25 -43.58 57.49
N SER A 690 -11.06 -44.57 57.08
CA SER A 690 -12.55 -44.53 56.88
C SER A 690 -13.24 -43.47 55.98
N HIS A 691 -13.70 -43.92 54.80
CA HIS A 691 -15.11 -44.02 54.30
C HIS A 691 -16.30 -43.66 55.25
N PRO A 692 -17.58 -43.56 54.77
CA PRO A 692 -18.16 -43.10 53.48
C PRO A 692 -19.58 -42.40 53.60
N GLN A 693 -20.34 -42.28 52.48
CA GLN A 693 -21.83 -42.19 52.38
C GLN A 693 -22.53 -40.85 52.80
N THR A 694 -23.78 -40.47 52.41
CA THR A 694 -24.91 -41.08 51.64
C THR A 694 -25.94 -40.04 51.09
N ARG A 695 -26.80 -40.44 50.10
CA ARG A 695 -28.21 -40.01 49.80
C ARG A 695 -28.53 -38.52 49.43
N GLY A 696 -29.60 -38.17 48.67
CA GLY A 696 -30.54 -38.95 47.83
C GLY A 696 -31.95 -38.32 47.62
N ARG A 697 -32.60 -38.53 46.45
CA ARG A 697 -34.06 -38.37 46.07
C ARG A 697 -34.69 -36.94 46.13
N GLY A 698 -35.74 -36.56 45.37
CA GLY A 698 -36.45 -37.18 44.21
C GLY A 698 -37.82 -36.53 43.83
N HIS A 699 -38.31 -36.79 42.60
CA HIS A 699 -39.72 -36.84 42.09
C HIS A 699 -40.65 -35.60 41.86
N HIS A 700 -41.19 -35.55 40.60
CA HIS A 700 -42.61 -35.40 40.14
C HIS A 700 -43.40 -34.06 40.27
N ALA A 701 -44.43 -33.72 39.45
CA ALA A 701 -45.04 -34.27 38.21
C ALA A 701 -45.92 -33.21 37.44
N SER A 702 -46.61 -33.63 36.35
CA SER A 702 -47.19 -32.83 35.23
C SER A 702 -48.71 -32.50 35.28
N ARG A 703 -49.17 -31.55 34.40
CA ARG A 703 -50.48 -31.46 33.65
C ARG A 703 -50.45 -30.17 32.77
N LEU A 704 -50.71 -30.11 31.44
CA LEU A 704 -51.83 -30.48 30.52
C LEU A 704 -52.96 -29.43 30.38
N TYR A 705 -53.14 -28.83 29.18
CA TYR A 705 -54.42 -28.58 28.46
C TYR A 705 -54.23 -27.99 27.03
N ALA A 706 -55.31 -27.96 26.22
CA ALA A 706 -55.40 -27.42 24.83
C ALA A 706 -56.89 -26.98 24.55
N ARG A 707 -57.41 -26.58 23.36
CA ARG A 707 -57.01 -26.70 21.93
C ARG A 707 -57.96 -25.83 21.03
N ARG A 708 -57.52 -25.33 19.85
CA ARG A 708 -58.36 -24.96 18.64
C ARG A 708 -59.37 -23.76 18.77
N GLN A 709 -59.92 -23.08 17.72
CA GLN A 709 -59.62 -22.86 16.28
C GLN A 709 -60.53 -21.72 15.68
N ALA A 710 -60.20 -21.22 14.46
CA ALA A 710 -61.09 -20.66 13.39
C ALA A 710 -61.51 -19.16 13.29
N GLN A 711 -61.64 -18.69 12.03
CA GLN A 711 -62.15 -17.38 11.53
C GLN A 711 -63.67 -17.44 11.23
N PRO A 712 -64.37 -16.32 10.86
CA PRO A 712 -64.52 -15.95 9.43
C PRO A 712 -64.66 -14.42 9.11
N VAL A 713 -64.79 -14.09 7.81
CA VAL A 713 -64.97 -12.76 7.16
C VAL A 713 -66.42 -12.60 6.63
N PRO A 714 -66.97 -11.38 6.40
CA PRO A 714 -67.44 -11.04 5.02
C PRO A 714 -67.30 -9.56 4.56
N GLN A 715 -67.69 -9.29 3.30
CA GLN A 715 -67.39 -8.11 2.44
C GLN A 715 -68.52 -7.04 2.32
N ARG A 716 -68.27 -5.90 1.61
CA ARG A 716 -69.14 -5.11 0.63
C ARG A 716 -69.16 -3.56 0.85
N ILE A 717 -69.34 -2.64 -0.14
CA ILE A 717 -69.13 -2.58 -1.62
C ILE A 717 -69.28 -1.11 -2.18
N ARG A 718 -68.79 -0.79 -3.41
CA ARG A 718 -69.05 0.43 -4.28
C ARG A 718 -68.47 1.80 -3.86
N ARG A 719 -67.67 2.51 -4.71
CA ARG A 719 -67.90 3.31 -5.96
C ARG A 719 -68.44 4.74 -5.72
N HIS A 720 -67.71 5.79 -6.15
CA HIS A 720 -68.10 6.72 -7.24
C HIS A 720 -67.04 7.79 -7.58
N HIS A 721 -66.96 8.18 -8.86
CA HIS A 721 -66.35 9.42 -9.37
C HIS A 721 -67.39 10.56 -9.32
N PRO A 722 -66.98 11.85 -9.32
CA PRO A 722 -66.97 12.60 -10.59
C PRO A 722 -65.77 13.58 -10.75
N ALA A 723 -65.75 14.29 -11.88
CA ALA A 723 -64.71 15.22 -12.34
C ALA A 723 -65.04 16.70 -12.05
N TYR A 724 -64.08 17.61 -12.30
CA TYR A 724 -64.34 19.03 -12.59
C TYR A 724 -63.30 19.62 -13.57
N CYS A 725 -63.70 20.62 -14.35
CA CYS A 725 -62.94 21.28 -15.43
C CYS A 725 -62.56 22.74 -15.11
N GLY A 726 -61.74 23.36 -15.96
CA GLY A 726 -61.32 24.77 -15.95
C GLY A 726 -59.81 24.89 -16.18
N GLU A 727 -59.23 25.09 -17.38
CA GLU A 727 -59.55 25.95 -18.55
C GLU A 727 -59.08 27.42 -18.38
N ARG A 728 -58.38 27.93 -19.43
CA ARG A 728 -57.96 29.33 -19.74
C ARG A 728 -56.71 29.91 -19.06
N GLU A 729 -56.00 30.88 -19.66
CA GLU A 729 -55.62 31.16 -21.07
C GLU A 729 -54.69 32.39 -21.11
N CYS A 730 -54.20 32.76 -22.31
CA CYS A 730 -53.56 34.04 -22.65
C CYS A 730 -52.14 34.32 -22.11
N GLN A 731 -51.26 35.08 -22.79
CA GLN A 731 -51.00 35.35 -24.22
C GLN A 731 -49.86 36.39 -24.26
N ASP A 732 -49.12 36.37 -25.39
CA ASP A 732 -48.24 37.39 -25.99
C ASP A 732 -46.75 37.02 -26.08
N ALA A 733 -46.15 36.84 -27.27
CA ALA A 733 -46.06 37.69 -28.48
C ALA A 733 -45.01 38.81 -28.33
N ARG A 734 -44.18 39.16 -29.33
CA ARG A 734 -43.84 38.65 -30.69
C ARG A 734 -42.53 39.33 -31.14
N LEU A 735 -41.92 38.88 -32.25
CA LEU A 735 -41.07 39.58 -33.27
C LEU A 735 -40.10 38.53 -33.89
N HIS A 736 -40.38 37.92 -35.06
CA HIS A 736 -40.23 38.39 -36.46
C HIS A 736 -38.79 38.83 -36.85
N GLY A 737 -38.22 38.45 -38.01
CA GLY A 737 -38.70 37.68 -39.18
C GLY A 737 -37.74 36.55 -39.63
N GLN A 738 -38.17 35.53 -40.38
CA GLN A 738 -38.22 35.44 -41.87
C GLN A 738 -36.82 35.58 -42.54
N GLU A 739 -36.39 34.72 -43.47
CA GLU A 739 -37.17 34.05 -44.53
C GLU A 739 -36.43 32.85 -45.20
N ARG A 740 -37.12 31.73 -45.48
CA ARG A 740 -37.02 30.94 -46.76
C ARG A 740 -37.99 29.75 -46.86
N THR A 741 -39.01 29.95 -47.68
CA THR A 741 -39.60 29.02 -48.69
C THR A 741 -39.88 27.54 -48.37
N GLU A 742 -41.20 27.27 -48.29
CA GLU A 742 -41.97 26.22 -49.00
C GLU A 742 -42.22 24.82 -48.38
N GLU A 743 -43.50 24.44 -48.51
CA GLU A 743 -44.27 23.27 -48.03
C GLU A 743 -44.52 22.27 -49.20
N PRO A 744 -45.39 21.23 -49.12
CA PRO A 744 -45.73 20.31 -48.01
C PRO A 744 -45.80 18.82 -48.46
N VAL A 745 -45.74 17.83 -47.55
CA VAL A 745 -46.40 16.50 -47.75
C VAL A 745 -46.92 15.91 -46.43
N THR A 746 -48.17 15.44 -46.45
CA THR A 746 -48.85 14.75 -45.34
C THR A 746 -48.62 13.22 -45.30
N GLY A 747 -48.40 12.68 -44.10
CA GLY A 747 -48.98 11.40 -43.66
C GLY A 747 -48.29 10.07 -44.06
N SER A 748 -47.70 9.37 -43.08
CA SER A 748 -47.66 7.90 -43.09
C SER A 748 -47.55 7.29 -41.67
N THR A 749 -48.60 6.54 -41.30
CA THR A 749 -48.64 5.33 -40.44
C THR A 749 -47.41 4.92 -39.60
N GLU A 750 -47.67 4.59 -38.33
CA GLU A 750 -46.86 3.82 -37.37
C GLU A 750 -45.54 3.22 -37.90
N GLY A 751 -44.42 3.80 -37.44
CA GLY A 751 -43.05 3.49 -37.88
C GLY A 751 -42.51 2.13 -37.43
N THR A 752 -43.18 1.02 -37.74
CA THR A 752 -42.56 -0.31 -37.62
C THR A 752 -41.41 -0.43 -38.63
N MET A 753 -40.17 -0.57 -38.13
CA MET A 753 -39.00 -0.62 -38.99
C MET A 753 -39.10 -1.79 -40.00
N LYS A 754 -38.96 -1.48 -41.30
CA LYS A 754 -38.98 -2.49 -42.38
C LYS A 754 -37.94 -3.59 -42.08
N PRO A 755 -38.19 -4.89 -42.37
CA PRO A 755 -37.28 -5.99 -42.00
C PRO A 755 -35.82 -5.79 -42.45
N ARG A 756 -35.61 -5.15 -43.61
CA ARG A 756 -34.28 -4.78 -44.13
C ARG A 756 -33.53 -3.81 -43.21
N ARG A 757 -34.22 -2.88 -42.52
CA ARG A 757 -33.60 -1.96 -41.56
C ARG A 757 -33.17 -2.68 -40.27
N TRP A 758 -33.98 -3.62 -39.78
CA TRP A 758 -33.58 -4.50 -38.66
C TRP A 758 -32.39 -5.39 -39.01
N ALA A 759 -32.35 -5.95 -40.22
CA ALA A 759 -31.21 -6.72 -40.70
C ALA A 759 -29.93 -5.86 -40.79
N ILE A 760 -30.03 -4.64 -41.33
CA ILE A 760 -28.90 -3.69 -41.38
C ILE A 760 -28.43 -3.32 -39.96
N ALA A 761 -29.35 -3.06 -39.03
CA ALA A 761 -29.01 -2.76 -37.63
C ALA A 761 -28.30 -3.95 -36.95
N ALA A 762 -28.77 -5.18 -37.18
CA ALA A 762 -28.10 -6.38 -36.69
C ALA A 762 -26.69 -6.53 -37.27
N SER A 763 -26.50 -6.29 -38.57
CA SER A 763 -25.17 -6.33 -39.21
C SER A 763 -24.22 -5.26 -38.66
N ILE A 764 -24.70 -4.02 -38.46
CA ILE A 764 -23.89 -2.94 -37.88
C ILE A 764 -23.51 -3.28 -36.43
N SER A 765 -24.46 -3.72 -35.61
CA SER A 765 -24.21 -4.13 -34.23
C SER A 765 -23.23 -5.30 -34.12
N PHE A 766 -23.31 -6.26 -35.06
CA PHE A 766 -22.38 -7.39 -35.13
C PHE A 766 -20.96 -6.94 -35.51
N VAL A 767 -20.80 -6.05 -36.50
CA VAL A 767 -19.49 -5.49 -36.87
C VAL A 767 -18.89 -4.70 -35.70
N LEU A 768 -19.69 -3.87 -35.02
CA LEU A 768 -19.24 -3.16 -33.82
C LEU A 768 -18.86 -4.11 -32.68
N MET A 769 -19.58 -5.21 -32.48
CA MET A 769 -19.24 -6.25 -31.51
C MET A 769 -17.89 -6.89 -31.82
N VAL A 770 -17.64 -7.25 -33.09
CA VAL A 770 -16.37 -7.85 -33.54
C VAL A 770 -15.21 -6.86 -33.39
N LEU A 771 -15.42 -5.59 -33.71
CA LEU A 771 -14.41 -4.54 -33.51
C LEU A 771 -14.11 -4.31 -32.02
N MET A 772 -15.12 -4.28 -31.16
CA MET A 772 -14.95 -4.12 -29.71
C MET A 772 -14.26 -5.34 -29.08
N TYR A 773 -14.59 -6.56 -29.53
CA TYR A 773 -13.90 -7.78 -29.12
C TYR A 773 -12.45 -7.79 -29.60
N GLY A 774 -12.18 -7.37 -30.85
CA GLY A 774 -10.83 -7.24 -31.38
C GLY A 774 -9.97 -6.22 -30.63
N TYR A 775 -10.57 -5.09 -30.24
CA TYR A 775 -9.94 -4.09 -29.37
C TYR A 775 -9.66 -4.64 -27.97
N GLY A 776 -10.57 -5.43 -27.38
CA GLY A 776 -10.29 -6.13 -26.12
C GLY A 776 -9.16 -7.15 -26.24
N ALA A 777 -9.17 -7.94 -27.32
CA ALA A 777 -8.17 -8.95 -27.59
C ALA A 777 -6.77 -8.34 -27.83
N SER A 778 -6.67 -7.14 -28.42
CA SER A 778 -5.36 -6.48 -28.57
C SER A 778 -4.72 -6.10 -27.24
N HIS A 779 -5.50 -5.91 -26.17
CA HIS A 779 -5.00 -5.70 -24.80
C HIS A 779 -4.73 -7.02 -24.05
N MET A 780 -5.06 -8.16 -24.66
CA MET A 780 -4.61 -9.48 -24.18
C MET A 780 -3.27 -9.88 -24.81
N PHE A 781 -3.00 -9.49 -26.06
CA PHE A 781 -1.75 -9.83 -26.76
C PHE A 781 -0.62 -8.83 -26.48
N SER A 782 -0.30 -8.65 -25.20
CA SER A 782 0.93 -8.00 -24.76
C SER A 782 2.12 -8.96 -24.93
N LEU A 783 3.21 -8.48 -25.55
CA LEU A 783 4.44 -9.26 -25.69
C LEU A 783 5.23 -9.34 -24.37
N ASP A 784 5.14 -8.27 -23.55
CA ASP A 784 5.64 -8.26 -22.19
C ASP A 784 4.60 -7.63 -21.23
N LYS A 785 4.02 -8.48 -20.38
CA LYS A 785 3.00 -8.07 -19.41
C LYS A 785 3.58 -7.28 -18.23
N GLU A 786 4.86 -7.45 -17.91
CA GLU A 786 5.50 -6.72 -16.81
C GLU A 786 5.75 -5.27 -17.21
N GLU A 787 6.26 -5.06 -18.42
CA GLU A 787 6.50 -3.73 -19.00
C GLU A 787 5.19 -2.94 -19.20
N GLU A 788 4.18 -3.51 -19.87
CA GLU A 788 2.93 -2.80 -20.14
C GLU A 788 2.21 -2.41 -18.84
N CYS A 789 2.29 -3.25 -17.82
CA CYS A 789 1.73 -2.96 -16.51
C CYS A 789 2.51 -1.88 -15.74
N THR A 790 3.83 -2.03 -15.59
CA THR A 790 4.64 -1.14 -14.74
C THR A 790 4.97 0.18 -15.40
N VAL A 791 5.29 0.16 -16.70
CA VAL A 791 5.79 1.32 -17.44
C VAL A 791 4.66 2.08 -18.11
N ILE A 792 3.77 1.41 -18.86
CA ILE A 792 2.71 2.08 -19.64
C ILE A 792 1.50 2.43 -18.77
N LEU A 793 1.04 1.49 -17.93
CA LEU A 793 -0.18 1.66 -17.13
C LEU A 793 0.10 2.20 -15.71
N HIS A 794 1.37 2.32 -15.33
CA HIS A 794 1.85 2.74 -14.00
C HIS A 794 1.28 1.91 -12.84
N GLN A 795 1.07 0.61 -13.07
CA GLN A 795 0.55 -0.34 -12.10
C GLN A 795 1.65 -1.29 -11.65
N ARG A 796 1.70 -1.61 -10.36
CA ARG A 796 2.60 -2.67 -9.87
C ARG A 796 2.27 -3.98 -10.60
N TYR A 797 3.24 -4.58 -11.28
CA TYR A 797 3.09 -5.94 -11.78
C TYR A 797 3.24 -6.95 -10.64
N ASP A 798 2.46 -8.02 -10.68
CA ASP A 798 2.53 -9.15 -9.77
C ASP A 798 2.51 -10.44 -10.58
N ALA A 799 3.67 -11.08 -10.68
CA ALA A 799 3.89 -12.31 -11.44
C ALA A 799 2.94 -13.47 -11.04
N LYS A 800 2.32 -13.41 -9.85
CA LYS A 800 1.23 -14.33 -9.45
C LYS A 800 0.05 -14.33 -10.41
N TYR A 801 -0.20 -13.21 -11.10
CA TYR A 801 -1.29 -13.06 -12.07
C TYR A 801 -0.84 -13.26 -13.53
N ALA A 802 0.46 -13.24 -13.82
CA ALA A 802 1.03 -13.43 -15.17
C ALA A 802 0.64 -14.77 -15.81
N HIS A 803 0.51 -15.81 -14.98
CA HIS A 803 0.17 -17.18 -15.37
C HIS A 803 -1.34 -17.52 -15.30
N ALA A 804 -2.21 -16.52 -15.08
CA ALA A 804 -3.64 -16.72 -15.28
C ALA A 804 -3.88 -17.15 -16.74
N LYS A 805 -4.52 -18.32 -16.94
CA LYS A 805 -4.75 -18.85 -18.30
C LYS A 805 -5.60 -17.87 -19.10
N GLU A 806 -5.15 -17.58 -20.33
CA GLU A 806 -5.88 -16.76 -21.29
C GLU A 806 -7.31 -17.27 -21.47
N GLN A 807 -8.28 -16.45 -21.05
CA GLN A 807 -9.69 -16.79 -21.10
C GLN A 807 -10.36 -15.95 -22.20
N PHE A 808 -10.84 -16.62 -23.26
CA PHE A 808 -11.40 -15.95 -24.43
C PHE A 808 -12.70 -15.15 -24.16
N PHE A 809 -13.38 -15.39 -23.03
CA PHE A 809 -14.41 -14.48 -22.52
C PHE A 809 -14.73 -14.74 -21.01
N PRO A 810 -14.94 -13.70 -20.18
CA PRO A 810 -14.62 -12.30 -20.43
C PRO A 810 -13.12 -12.12 -20.70
N LEU A 811 -12.79 -11.20 -21.59
CA LEU A 811 -11.41 -10.85 -21.94
C LEU A 811 -10.75 -10.22 -20.71
N THR A 812 -9.62 -10.78 -20.27
CA THR A 812 -8.90 -10.34 -19.06
C THR A 812 -7.41 -10.60 -19.22
N GLN A 813 -6.59 -9.64 -18.81
CA GLN A 813 -5.13 -9.76 -18.77
C GLN A 813 -4.63 -8.85 -17.64
N LYS A 814 -4.39 -9.42 -16.45
CA LYS A 814 -4.18 -8.65 -15.22
C LYS A 814 -2.72 -8.29 -14.96
N CYS A 815 -2.52 -7.05 -14.53
CA CYS A 815 -1.25 -6.58 -13.97
C CYS A 815 -1.05 -7.04 -12.53
N ASN A 816 -2.13 -6.97 -11.74
CA ASN A 816 -2.16 -7.33 -10.34
C ASN A 816 -3.62 -7.63 -9.95
N ALA A 817 -3.85 -7.91 -8.66
CA ALA A 817 -5.17 -8.15 -8.10
C ALA A 817 -6.24 -7.08 -8.44
N SER A 818 -5.82 -5.81 -8.56
CA SER A 818 -6.68 -4.63 -8.68
C SER A 818 -6.73 -3.97 -10.07
N TYR A 819 -5.92 -4.40 -11.04
CA TYR A 819 -5.88 -3.78 -12.37
C TYR A 819 -5.82 -4.81 -13.51
N ASP A 820 -6.69 -4.63 -14.49
CA ASP A 820 -6.81 -5.41 -15.72
C ASP A 820 -6.48 -4.53 -16.92
N MET A 821 -5.61 -5.00 -17.82
CA MET A 821 -5.23 -4.27 -19.03
C MET A 821 -6.37 -4.19 -20.04
N VAL A 822 -7.32 -5.13 -20.00
CA VAL A 822 -8.55 -5.04 -20.80
C VAL A 822 -9.47 -3.98 -20.19
N PRO A 823 -9.76 -2.86 -20.88
CA PRO A 823 -10.52 -1.77 -20.29
C PRO A 823 -11.92 -2.21 -19.83
N PHE A 824 -12.32 -1.80 -18.64
CA PHE A 824 -13.52 -2.30 -17.93
C PHE A 824 -14.83 -2.23 -18.75
N PHE A 825 -14.93 -1.31 -19.72
CA PHE A 825 -16.11 -1.14 -20.57
C PHE A 825 -16.22 -2.16 -21.71
N VAL A 826 -15.13 -2.86 -22.06
CA VAL A 826 -15.06 -3.73 -23.25
C VAL A 826 -15.97 -4.94 -23.10
N ASN A 827 -15.84 -5.71 -22.03
CA ASN A 827 -16.67 -6.91 -21.81
C ASN A 827 -18.17 -6.58 -21.74
N PRO A 828 -18.64 -5.56 -20.97
CA PRO A 828 -20.03 -5.11 -21.03
C PRO A 828 -20.49 -4.68 -22.43
N SER A 829 -19.63 -3.99 -23.19
CA SER A 829 -19.96 -3.53 -24.54
C SER A 829 -20.12 -4.69 -25.53
N VAL A 830 -19.28 -5.73 -25.45
CA VAL A 830 -19.43 -6.95 -26.26
C VAL A 830 -20.74 -7.67 -25.95
N VAL A 831 -21.11 -7.83 -24.67
CA VAL A 831 -22.39 -8.46 -24.27
C VAL A 831 -23.58 -7.63 -24.77
N LEU A 832 -23.53 -6.30 -24.61
CA LEU A 832 -24.61 -5.42 -25.04
C LEU A 832 -24.79 -5.43 -26.56
N LEU A 833 -23.70 -5.36 -27.32
CA LEU A 833 -23.73 -5.41 -28.79
C LEU A 833 -24.15 -6.79 -29.31
N LEU A 834 -23.82 -7.89 -28.63
CA LEU A 834 -24.36 -9.21 -28.91
C LEU A 834 -25.88 -9.25 -28.66
N GLY A 835 -26.34 -8.73 -27.53
CA GLY A 835 -27.77 -8.63 -27.19
C GLY A 835 -28.56 -7.82 -28.21
N VAL A 836 -28.06 -6.65 -28.61
CA VAL A 836 -28.66 -5.81 -29.67
C VAL A 836 -28.66 -6.54 -31.02
N THR A 837 -27.56 -7.21 -31.38
CA THR A 837 -27.48 -8.02 -32.61
C THR A 837 -28.57 -9.10 -32.65
N LEU A 838 -28.70 -9.88 -31.57
CA LEU A 838 -29.68 -10.96 -31.45
C LEU A 838 -31.12 -10.41 -31.44
N ALA A 839 -31.38 -9.31 -30.74
CA ALA A 839 -32.68 -8.65 -30.72
C ALA A 839 -33.08 -8.12 -32.11
N CYS A 840 -32.17 -7.43 -32.81
CA CYS A 840 -32.42 -6.93 -34.16
C CYS A 840 -32.57 -8.06 -35.19
N ALA A 841 -31.79 -9.15 -35.09
CA ALA A 841 -31.95 -10.33 -35.93
C ALA A 841 -33.29 -11.03 -35.67
N GLY A 842 -33.67 -11.22 -34.41
CA GLY A 842 -34.97 -11.75 -34.01
C GLY A 842 -36.15 -10.89 -34.50
N ALA A 843 -36.01 -9.56 -34.43
CA ALA A 843 -36.98 -8.61 -34.97
C ALA A 843 -37.07 -8.69 -36.51
N ALA A 844 -35.93 -8.81 -37.21
CA ALA A 844 -35.89 -8.97 -38.66
C ALA A 844 -36.57 -10.27 -39.12
N VAL A 845 -36.29 -11.40 -38.44
CA VAL A 845 -36.95 -12.68 -38.69
C VAL A 845 -38.45 -12.59 -38.40
N THR A 846 -38.84 -12.07 -37.23
CA THR A 846 -40.25 -11.93 -36.83
C THR A 846 -41.02 -11.03 -37.80
N ALA A 847 -40.46 -9.89 -38.19
CA ALA A 847 -41.07 -8.99 -39.17
C ALA A 847 -41.15 -9.63 -40.57
N THR A 848 -40.16 -10.43 -40.97
CA THR A 848 -40.19 -11.18 -42.25
C THR A 848 -41.22 -12.30 -42.23
N VAL A 849 -41.37 -13.04 -41.13
CA VAL A 849 -42.39 -14.07 -40.94
C VAL A 849 -43.79 -13.46 -40.90
N ARG A 850 -44.00 -12.35 -40.17
CA ARG A 850 -45.25 -11.59 -40.20
C ARG A 850 -45.58 -11.11 -41.61
N ARG A 851 -44.59 -10.58 -42.36
CA ARG A 851 -44.79 -10.12 -43.74
C ARG A 851 -45.08 -11.26 -44.72
N ARG A 852 -44.48 -12.45 -44.54
CA ARG A 852 -44.83 -13.67 -45.32
C ARG A 852 -46.22 -14.22 -44.97
N ARG A 853 -46.66 -14.11 -43.72
CA ARG A 853 -48.04 -14.45 -43.30
C ARG A 853 -49.08 -13.42 -43.72
N ALA A 854 -48.67 -12.19 -44.00
CA ALA A 854 -49.53 -11.08 -44.46
C ALA A 854 -49.61 -10.95 -45.99
N VAL A 855 -49.07 -11.90 -46.77
CA VAL A 855 -49.29 -12.01 -48.22
C VAL A 855 -50.34 -13.10 -48.47
N PRO A 856 -51.57 -12.77 -48.86
CA PRO A 856 -52.55 -13.76 -49.29
C PRO A 856 -52.13 -14.40 -50.62
N LEU A 857 -52.33 -15.71 -50.74
CA LEU A 857 -52.31 -16.42 -52.01
C LEU A 857 -53.51 -15.98 -52.87
N HIS A 858 -53.29 -15.28 -53.98
CA HIS A 858 -54.15 -15.21 -55.20
C HIS A 858 -53.52 -14.18 -56.18
N ALA A 859 -53.68 -14.25 -57.50
CA ALA A 859 -54.10 -15.33 -58.41
C ALA A 859 -53.60 -14.98 -59.83
N LYS A 860 -53.85 -15.85 -60.82
CA LYS A 860 -53.51 -15.64 -62.25
C LYS A 860 -54.01 -14.28 -62.78
N SER A 861 -53.19 -13.57 -63.54
CA SER A 861 -53.65 -12.52 -64.48
C SER A 861 -53.85 -13.11 -65.90
N PRO A 862 -54.95 -12.79 -66.61
CA PRO A 862 -55.16 -13.23 -68.00
C PRO A 862 -54.47 -12.34 -69.05
N ARG A 863 -54.55 -12.78 -70.31
CA ARG A 863 -54.05 -12.09 -71.52
C ARG A 863 -54.67 -10.69 -71.74
N PRO A 864 -53.99 -9.79 -72.47
CA PRO A 864 -54.55 -8.49 -72.87
C PRO A 864 -55.60 -8.63 -73.99
N PRO A 865 -56.58 -7.69 -74.09
CA PRO A 865 -57.45 -7.57 -75.25
C PRO A 865 -56.79 -6.76 -76.38
N HIS A 866 -57.30 -6.94 -77.60
CA HIS A 866 -56.89 -6.21 -78.81
C HIS A 866 -57.21 -4.70 -78.74
N PRO A 867 -56.40 -3.84 -79.40
CA PRO A 867 -56.86 -2.53 -79.84
C PRO A 867 -57.73 -2.66 -81.10
N LEU A 868 -58.82 -1.91 -81.16
CA LEU A 868 -59.60 -1.70 -82.38
C LEU A 868 -59.01 -0.57 -83.22
N GLU A 869 -59.29 -0.67 -84.52
CA GLU A 869 -58.86 0.14 -85.65
C GLU A 869 -58.86 1.67 -85.45
N ASN A 870 -57.93 2.35 -86.12
CA ASN A 870 -58.36 3.13 -87.28
C ASN A 870 -57.28 3.30 -88.35
N ARG A 871 -57.72 3.46 -89.61
CA ARG A 871 -56.88 3.64 -90.79
C ARG A 871 -56.50 5.11 -91.01
N SER A 872 -55.28 5.33 -91.49
CA SER A 872 -54.97 6.29 -92.57
C SER A 872 -53.62 5.91 -93.18
#